data_AF-A0A0V0Z905-F1
#
_entry.id   AF-A0A0V0Z905-F1
#
_cell.length_a   1.000
_cell.length_b   1.000
_cell.length_c   1.000
_cell.angle_alpha   90.00
_cell.angle_beta   90.00
_cell.angle_gamma   90.00
#
_symmetry.space_group_name_H-M   'P 1'
#
loop_
_entity.id
_entity.type
_entity.pdbx_description
1 polymer ?
#
loop_
_entity_poly.entity_id
_entity_poly.type
_entity_poly.pdbx_seq_one_letter_code
_entity_poly.pdbx_strand_id
1 'polypeptide(L)'
;LLAVGYKEMVDSAGRKLIVLDNGTGFVKCGYAGTNFPEHVFPSVVGRPTIRSKIKVNDVELQDVMIGSKCAAVRHMLDLSYPMDNGIVRNWDDMDLVWDYTFGPECLNLQPSECKLLLTEAPLNPIKNREKMFEVMFEKFGFHSVYVAVQAVLTLYAQGLETGVVVDSGDGVTHICPVYQGFALNHLTKRLDIAGRNITSYLVSLLKLRGYAFNHSADFETVRQIKEKLCYTAYDIEQEVKLALETVILVKPYTLPDGRVIRVGSERFQAPEVLFQPNLIDVECCGISELLFNVIQSADIDTRAEFYKHIVLSGGSTMFAGLPSRFEREIKQLYLERVLKGNKEAFQKFKIRVEASPGRKYVVFEGGSLLAKLMRDREDFWVSRMDFKEHGINCVRKKFECQATVTSPERIIFSLRKFLQVTVLEDQNFYRYTVIVVSYLYLGSTLLSMPKHEPFTPKAISNRIKAKGLQKLRWFCQMCQKQCRDQNGFKCHLTSESHQRQLLLFAESPGRFLGQYSGEFKKGFLDILTRQFGTKRVKANTVYQEYIKDRNHVHMNSTCWFTLTGFVNYLGRTGICKVDQTEKGWFIQYIDRSLEERREKMAKKVKMDMDDEERMRDIIMKQAERARERLKESGELEEEASYSELKKSDDQKIEFKLPKMVPVKDKLKPLEILSNAARSPTDRKFDKPSTSKSVTRPKSALDEIKEAEEMYKEKKNRTRCWLHPGIVVKIISKRYGERLNNEKGVVTNVKEERFACLQLLSDEDTTVTVEQKHLETVIPALNRTVLIVNGAYRGQKATLESVNEKNYSASVRICEGVIRGRLLENVEYEDICKWHGHSSALRFYISS
;
A
#
# COMPACT_ATOMS: atom_id res chain seq x y z
N LEU A 1 -15.72 28.74 -44.44
CA LEU A 1 -16.72 27.67 -44.72
C LEU A 1 -16.31 26.29 -44.17
N LEU A 2 -15.04 25.98 -43.94
CA LEU A 2 -14.64 24.76 -43.21
C LEU A 2 -14.83 24.91 -41.70
N ALA A 3 -16.08 24.96 -41.27
CA ALA A 3 -16.50 24.81 -39.88
C ALA A 3 -17.43 23.59 -39.79
N VAL A 4 -16.85 22.40 -39.93
CA VAL A 4 -17.57 21.14 -39.71
C VAL A 4 -17.80 21.01 -38.21
N GLY A 5 -18.90 21.58 -37.73
CA GLY A 5 -19.25 21.56 -36.32
C GLY A 5 -19.42 20.13 -35.84
N TYR A 6 -18.59 19.72 -34.87
CA TYR A 6 -18.84 18.51 -34.10
C TYR A 6 -20.19 18.67 -33.41
N LYS A 7 -21.23 18.00 -33.92
CA LYS A 7 -22.50 17.90 -33.20
C LYS A 7 -22.24 17.30 -31.84
N GLU A 8 -22.62 18.02 -30.78
CA GLU A 8 -22.55 17.54 -29.41
C GLU A 8 -23.19 16.15 -29.32
N MET A 9 -22.44 15.14 -28.89
CA MET A 9 -22.98 13.78 -28.81
C MET A 9 -23.91 13.67 -27.61
N VAL A 10 -25.20 13.72 -27.93
CA VAL A 10 -26.29 13.53 -26.97
C VAL A 10 -26.78 12.08 -26.93
N ASP A 11 -27.29 11.72 -25.76
CA ASP A 11 -28.10 10.54 -25.46
C ASP A 11 -29.39 10.53 -26.31
N SER A 12 -30.07 9.37 -26.43
CA SER A 12 -31.40 9.32 -27.08
C SER A 12 -32.44 10.25 -26.42
N ALA A 13 -32.21 10.66 -25.16
CA ALA A 13 -33.00 11.64 -24.42
C ALA A 13 -32.45 13.08 -24.48
N GLY A 14 -31.54 13.41 -25.42
CA GLY A 14 -30.98 14.76 -25.60
C GLY A 14 -29.89 15.19 -24.60
N ARG A 15 -29.55 14.34 -23.64
CA ARG A 15 -28.58 14.62 -22.56
C ARG A 15 -27.14 14.63 -23.07
N LYS A 16 -26.32 15.61 -22.69
CA LYS A 16 -24.89 15.67 -23.07
C LYS A 16 -24.06 14.64 -22.29
N LEU A 17 -23.01 14.10 -22.91
CA LEU A 17 -22.08 13.16 -22.28
C LEU A 17 -20.69 13.77 -22.09
N ILE A 18 -20.24 13.82 -20.83
CA ILE A 18 -18.99 14.46 -20.40
C ILE A 18 -17.99 13.40 -19.93
N VAL A 19 -16.72 13.59 -20.25
CA VAL A 19 -15.60 12.78 -19.75
C VAL A 19 -14.64 13.66 -18.98
N LEU A 20 -14.22 13.19 -17.80
CA LEU A 20 -13.33 13.92 -16.89
C LEU A 20 -12.24 13.00 -16.33
N ASP A 21 -11.00 13.22 -16.78
CA ASP A 21 -9.82 12.52 -16.26
C ASP A 21 -9.16 13.30 -15.11
N ASN A 22 -9.34 12.80 -13.89
CA ASN A 22 -8.83 13.39 -12.66
C ASN A 22 -7.32 13.05 -12.46
N GLY A 23 -6.45 13.69 -13.25
CA GLY A 23 -5.01 13.47 -13.16
C GLY A 23 -4.31 14.36 -12.14
N THR A 24 -3.52 13.74 -11.24
CA THR A 24 -2.73 14.37 -10.14
C THR A 24 -2.01 15.69 -10.48
N GLY A 25 -1.50 15.84 -11.71
CA GLY A 25 -0.88 17.08 -12.17
C GLY A 25 -1.75 17.91 -13.11
N PHE A 26 -2.60 17.25 -13.90
CA PHE A 26 -3.45 17.87 -14.93
C PHE A 26 -4.81 17.18 -15.01
N VAL A 27 -5.86 17.97 -14.89
CA VAL A 27 -7.22 17.59 -15.26
C VAL A 27 -7.34 17.67 -16.78
N LYS A 28 -8.08 16.74 -17.39
CA LYS A 28 -8.48 16.81 -18.80
C LYS A 28 -9.97 16.54 -18.91
N CYS A 29 -10.70 17.36 -19.65
CA CYS A 29 -12.14 17.18 -19.83
C CYS A 29 -12.62 17.59 -21.22
N GLY A 30 -13.83 17.16 -21.55
CA GLY A 30 -14.49 17.40 -22.84
C GLY A 30 -15.65 16.43 -23.06
N TYR A 31 -16.26 16.51 -24.24
CA TYR A 31 -17.45 15.73 -24.61
C TYR A 31 -17.10 14.33 -25.14
N ALA A 32 -17.99 13.36 -24.92
CA ALA A 32 -17.85 12.01 -25.46
C ALA A 32 -17.90 12.02 -27.01
N GLY A 33 -17.08 11.18 -27.63
CA GLY A 33 -16.89 11.14 -29.08
C GLY A 33 -15.84 12.12 -29.64
N THR A 34 -15.18 12.91 -28.79
CA THR A 34 -13.96 13.66 -29.14
C THR A 34 -12.72 12.77 -28.99
N ASN A 35 -11.70 12.95 -29.86
CA ASN A 35 -10.44 12.21 -29.78
C ASN A 35 -9.41 12.88 -28.86
N PHE A 36 -9.55 14.19 -28.63
CA PHE A 36 -8.68 14.99 -27.78
C PHE A 36 -9.52 15.69 -26.70
N PRO A 37 -9.01 15.84 -25.47
CA PRO A 37 -9.66 16.66 -24.46
C PRO A 37 -9.70 18.12 -24.91
N GLU A 38 -10.84 18.76 -24.70
CA GLU A 38 -11.11 20.14 -25.09
C GLU A 38 -10.41 21.13 -24.15
N HIS A 39 -10.40 20.83 -22.85
CA HIS A 39 -9.66 21.58 -21.84
C HIS A 39 -8.64 20.67 -21.13
N VAL A 40 -7.42 21.17 -20.97
CA VAL A 40 -6.35 20.55 -20.17
C VAL A 40 -5.71 21.65 -19.32
N PHE A 41 -5.79 21.52 -17.99
CA PHE A 41 -5.29 22.53 -17.06
C PHE A 41 -4.71 21.87 -15.78
N PRO A 42 -3.80 22.54 -15.05
CA PRO A 42 -3.15 21.93 -13.89
C PRO A 42 -4.12 21.74 -12.72
N SER A 43 -4.04 20.61 -12.03
CA SER A 43 -4.85 20.35 -10.82
C SER A 43 -4.25 21.06 -9.61
N VAL A 44 -4.50 22.37 -9.51
CA VAL A 44 -3.92 23.24 -8.48
C VAL A 44 -4.90 24.36 -8.09
N VAL A 45 -5.01 24.61 -6.78
CA VAL A 45 -5.79 25.69 -6.18
C VAL A 45 -4.82 26.68 -5.56
N GLY A 46 -4.95 27.97 -5.88
CA GLY A 46 -4.07 29.03 -5.40
C GLY A 46 -4.82 30.04 -4.54
N ARG A 47 -4.24 30.41 -3.41
CA ARG A 47 -4.78 31.42 -2.49
C ARG A 47 -3.80 32.59 -2.38
N PRO A 48 -4.23 33.85 -2.53
CA PRO A 48 -3.31 34.99 -2.55
C PRO A 48 -2.70 35.22 -1.17
N THR A 49 -1.37 35.24 -1.09
CA THR A 49 -0.62 35.44 0.16
C THR A 49 -0.84 36.85 0.73
N ILE A 50 -1.18 37.81 -0.12
CA ILE A 50 -1.50 39.20 0.24
C ILE A 50 -2.89 39.53 -0.31
N ARG A 51 -3.81 39.96 0.56
CA ARG A 51 -5.21 40.33 0.21
C ARG A 51 -5.32 41.71 -0.45
N SER A 52 -4.51 41.96 -1.46
CA SER A 52 -4.49 43.20 -2.25
C SER A 52 -5.02 42.93 -3.66
N LYS A 53 -6.02 43.70 -4.11
CA LYS A 53 -6.60 43.61 -5.47
C LYS A 53 -5.65 44.20 -6.53
N ILE A 54 -4.53 43.53 -6.76
CA ILE A 54 -3.56 43.85 -7.80
C ILE A 54 -4.01 43.14 -9.09
N LYS A 55 -4.07 43.86 -10.21
CA LYS A 55 -4.21 43.24 -11.54
C LYS A 55 -2.82 42.92 -12.08
N VAL A 56 -2.63 41.72 -12.62
CA VAL A 56 -1.36 41.30 -13.24
C VAL A 56 -1.69 40.61 -14.56
N ASN A 57 -1.17 41.16 -15.66
CA ASN A 57 -1.31 40.60 -17.02
C ASN A 57 -2.75 40.20 -17.35
N ASP A 58 -3.67 41.18 -17.28
CA ASP A 58 -5.12 41.07 -17.52
C ASP A 58 -5.92 40.12 -16.61
N VAL A 59 -5.27 39.45 -15.66
CA VAL A 59 -5.94 38.62 -14.64
C VAL A 59 -6.16 39.44 -13.37
N GLU A 60 -7.43 39.50 -12.92
CA GLU A 60 -7.76 40.01 -11.58
C GLU A 60 -7.50 38.94 -10.51
N LEU A 61 -6.84 39.32 -9.42
CA LEU A 61 -6.58 38.45 -8.29
C LEU A 61 -7.89 38.20 -7.50
N GLN A 62 -8.40 36.98 -7.56
CA GLN A 62 -9.55 36.51 -6.78
C GLN A 62 -9.07 35.82 -5.48
N ASP A 63 -9.94 35.72 -4.47
CA ASP A 63 -9.62 35.08 -3.18
C ASP A 63 -9.28 33.58 -3.32
N VAL A 64 -9.75 32.94 -4.40
CA VAL A 64 -9.32 31.62 -4.85
C VAL A 64 -9.06 31.70 -6.35
N MET A 65 -7.86 31.29 -6.76
CA MET A 65 -7.47 31.10 -8.16
C MET A 65 -7.40 29.59 -8.42
N ILE A 66 -7.69 29.17 -9.66
CA ILE A 66 -7.74 27.74 -10.02
C ILE A 66 -7.10 27.50 -11.39
N GLY A 67 -6.43 26.36 -11.56
CA GLY A 67 -6.01 25.85 -12.86
C GLY A 67 -5.08 26.79 -13.63
N SER A 68 -5.45 27.13 -14.87
CA SER A 68 -4.62 27.97 -15.75
C SER A 68 -4.39 29.39 -15.19
N LYS A 69 -5.34 29.93 -14.40
CA LYS A 69 -5.16 31.22 -13.71
C LYS A 69 -4.03 31.16 -12.68
N CYS A 70 -3.91 30.06 -11.92
CA CYS A 70 -2.80 29.85 -10.98
C CYS A 70 -1.43 29.82 -11.66
N ALA A 71 -1.35 29.30 -12.90
CA ALA A 71 -0.08 29.19 -13.61
C ALA A 71 0.52 30.57 -13.96
N ALA A 72 -0.33 31.55 -14.29
CA ALA A 72 0.12 32.91 -14.63
C ALA A 72 0.63 33.71 -13.41
N VAL A 73 -0.09 33.66 -12.29
CA VAL A 73 0.22 34.44 -11.07
C VAL A 73 0.85 33.61 -9.93
N ARG A 74 1.45 32.46 -10.26
CA ARG A 74 2.07 31.49 -9.32
C ARG A 74 2.98 32.10 -8.25
N HIS A 75 3.65 33.21 -8.54
CA HIS A 75 4.59 33.88 -7.63
C HIS A 75 3.90 34.76 -6.55
N MET A 76 2.59 34.99 -6.63
CA MET A 76 1.79 35.74 -5.64
C MET A 76 0.79 34.85 -4.86
N LEU A 77 0.77 33.55 -5.16
CA LEU A 77 -0.19 32.59 -4.63
C LEU A 77 0.53 31.52 -3.79
N ASP A 78 -0.02 31.21 -2.63
CA ASP A 78 0.23 29.93 -1.98
C ASP A 78 -0.58 28.84 -2.70
N LEU A 79 0.01 27.66 -2.94
CA LEU A 79 -0.51 26.67 -3.89
C LEU A 79 -0.75 25.31 -3.24
N SER A 80 -2.03 24.90 -3.22
CA SER A 80 -2.47 23.58 -2.81
C SER A 80 -2.72 22.67 -4.02
N TYR A 81 -2.42 21.39 -3.86
CA TYR A 81 -2.69 20.32 -4.82
C TYR A 81 -3.66 19.32 -4.18
N PRO A 82 -4.95 19.27 -4.57
CA PRO A 82 -5.95 18.42 -3.90
C PRO A 82 -5.68 16.92 -4.07
N MET A 83 -5.01 16.54 -5.17
CA MET A 83 -4.60 15.17 -5.46
C MET A 83 -3.12 14.95 -5.18
N ASP A 84 -2.83 13.94 -4.38
CA ASP A 84 -1.51 13.41 -4.06
C ASP A 84 -1.40 12.00 -4.65
N ASN A 85 -0.42 11.81 -5.54
CA ASN A 85 -0.11 10.53 -6.18
C ASN A 85 -1.35 9.70 -6.58
N GLY A 86 -2.25 10.30 -7.36
CA GLY A 86 -3.47 9.68 -7.90
C GLY A 86 -4.66 9.59 -6.94
N ILE A 87 -4.56 10.11 -5.72
CA ILE A 87 -5.60 10.00 -4.68
C ILE A 87 -5.97 11.41 -4.17
N VAL A 88 -7.27 11.71 -4.09
CA VAL A 88 -7.76 12.95 -3.47
C VAL A 88 -7.44 12.93 -1.96
N ARG A 89 -6.78 13.99 -1.48
CA ARG A 89 -6.45 14.21 -0.06
C ARG A 89 -7.29 15.31 0.56
N ASN A 90 -7.36 16.47 -0.11
CA ASN A 90 -8.23 17.56 0.29
C ASN A 90 -9.46 17.59 -0.61
N TRP A 91 -10.63 17.33 -0.03
CA TRP A 91 -11.89 17.37 -0.75
C TRP A 91 -12.34 18.81 -1.01
N ASP A 92 -12.11 19.75 -0.10
CA ASP A 92 -12.52 21.15 -0.24
C ASP A 92 -11.82 21.83 -1.44
N ASP A 93 -10.53 21.52 -1.64
CA ASP A 93 -9.77 21.97 -2.82
C ASP A 93 -10.16 21.21 -4.10
N MET A 94 -10.57 19.94 -4.00
CA MET A 94 -11.01 19.15 -5.17
C MET A 94 -12.37 19.64 -5.66
N ASP A 95 -13.27 19.98 -4.73
CA ASP A 95 -14.57 20.58 -4.97
C ASP A 95 -14.46 21.88 -5.78
N LEU A 96 -13.51 22.75 -5.40
CA LEU A 96 -13.20 23.98 -6.13
C LEU A 96 -12.68 23.68 -7.54
N VAL A 97 -11.80 22.68 -7.69
CA VAL A 97 -11.34 22.23 -9.02
C VAL A 97 -12.50 21.72 -9.88
N TRP A 98 -13.48 21.03 -9.30
CA TRP A 98 -14.68 20.58 -10.03
C TRP A 98 -15.65 21.73 -10.36
N ASP A 99 -15.86 22.68 -9.44
CA ASP A 99 -16.62 23.91 -9.69
C ASP A 99 -16.02 24.68 -10.90
N TYR A 100 -14.69 24.70 -11.01
CA TYR A 100 -13.97 25.24 -12.17
C TYR A 100 -14.12 24.39 -13.45
N THR A 101 -14.13 23.05 -13.38
CA THR A 101 -14.34 22.20 -14.58
C THR A 101 -15.71 22.39 -15.22
N PHE A 102 -16.76 22.51 -14.40
CA PHE A 102 -18.14 22.54 -14.87
C PHE A 102 -18.66 23.97 -15.08
N GLY A 103 -18.06 24.95 -14.40
CA GLY A 103 -18.38 26.37 -14.52
C GLY A 103 -18.04 27.00 -15.89
N PRO A 104 -18.36 28.29 -16.06
CA PRO A 104 -18.34 28.98 -17.36
C PRO A 104 -16.95 29.18 -17.97
N GLU A 105 -15.87 28.94 -17.22
CA GLU A 105 -14.49 29.12 -17.68
C GLU A 105 -13.90 27.87 -18.37
N CYS A 106 -14.55 26.71 -18.21
CA CYS A 106 -14.23 25.47 -18.92
C CYS A 106 -15.45 25.04 -19.75
N LEU A 107 -16.22 24.05 -19.27
CA LEU A 107 -17.25 23.39 -20.07
C LEU A 107 -18.61 24.12 -20.08
N ASN A 108 -18.84 25.08 -19.17
CA ASN A 108 -20.08 25.86 -19.05
C ASN A 108 -21.37 25.00 -19.03
N LEU A 109 -21.44 24.06 -18.09
CA LEU A 109 -22.46 23.01 -18.05
C LEU A 109 -23.57 23.26 -17.03
N GLN A 110 -24.75 22.72 -17.32
CA GLN A 110 -25.77 22.41 -16.32
C GLN A 110 -25.72 20.91 -15.99
N PRO A 111 -25.18 20.51 -14.81
CA PRO A 111 -25.00 19.08 -14.48
C PRO A 111 -26.26 18.24 -14.56
N SER A 112 -27.41 18.82 -14.22
CA SER A 112 -28.74 18.18 -14.22
C SER A 112 -29.17 17.57 -15.55
N GLU A 113 -28.61 18.04 -16.67
CA GLU A 113 -28.92 17.53 -18.02
C GLU A 113 -27.79 16.65 -18.61
N CYS A 114 -26.74 16.39 -17.84
CA CYS A 114 -25.53 15.70 -18.29
C CYS A 114 -25.36 14.30 -17.68
N LYS A 115 -24.77 13.38 -18.45
CA LYS A 115 -24.14 12.15 -17.93
C LYS A 115 -22.63 12.37 -17.81
N LEU A 116 -22.01 11.95 -16.71
CA LEU A 116 -20.59 12.17 -16.42
C LEU A 116 -19.83 10.84 -16.28
N LEU A 117 -18.77 10.64 -17.09
CA LEU A 117 -17.78 9.58 -16.90
C LEU A 117 -16.53 10.17 -16.23
N LEU A 118 -16.27 9.72 -15.01
CA LEU A 118 -15.08 10.00 -14.23
C LEU A 118 -14.04 8.90 -14.43
N THR A 119 -12.76 9.25 -14.37
CA THR A 119 -11.68 8.29 -14.22
C THR A 119 -11.20 8.19 -12.76
N GLU A 120 -10.63 7.05 -12.40
CA GLU A 120 -9.91 6.86 -11.14
C GLU A 120 -8.58 6.10 -11.32
N ALA A 121 -7.63 6.38 -10.42
CA ALA A 121 -6.39 5.63 -10.33
C ALA A 121 -6.63 4.16 -9.91
N PRO A 122 -5.81 3.20 -10.39
CA PRO A 122 -5.81 1.84 -9.86
C PRO A 122 -5.59 1.83 -8.33
N LEU A 123 -6.24 0.89 -7.64
CA LEU A 123 -6.18 0.73 -6.17
C LEU A 123 -6.71 1.92 -5.35
N ASN A 124 -7.50 2.83 -5.94
CA ASN A 124 -8.23 3.88 -5.23
C ASN A 124 -9.12 3.31 -4.09
N PRO A 125 -9.06 3.84 -2.85
CA PRO A 125 -9.90 3.37 -1.74
C PRO A 125 -11.40 3.50 -2.02
N ILE A 126 -12.17 2.48 -1.62
CA ILE A 126 -13.63 2.44 -1.83
C ILE A 126 -14.32 3.69 -1.23
N LYS A 127 -13.94 4.12 -0.02
CA LYS A 127 -14.48 5.35 0.61
C LYS A 127 -14.33 6.59 -0.28
N ASN A 128 -13.22 6.72 -1.01
CA ASN A 128 -13.00 7.86 -1.90
C ASN A 128 -13.92 7.78 -3.14
N ARG A 129 -14.12 6.57 -3.69
CA ARG A 129 -15.08 6.37 -4.79
C ARG A 129 -16.51 6.69 -4.35
N GLU A 130 -16.89 6.29 -3.15
CA GLU A 130 -18.21 6.58 -2.56
C GLU A 130 -18.42 8.09 -2.42
N LYS A 131 -17.42 8.82 -1.88
CA LYS A 131 -17.46 10.29 -1.77
C LYS A 131 -17.50 10.99 -3.13
N MET A 132 -16.87 10.45 -4.18
CA MET A 132 -17.02 10.99 -5.54
C MET A 132 -18.47 10.91 -6.04
N PHE A 133 -19.18 9.80 -5.81
CA PHE A 133 -20.59 9.69 -6.21
C PHE A 133 -21.50 10.61 -5.39
N GLU A 134 -21.26 10.70 -4.08
CA GLU A 134 -21.96 11.60 -3.16
C GLU A 134 -21.87 13.07 -3.64
N VAL A 135 -20.64 13.61 -3.83
CA VAL A 135 -20.42 14.98 -4.31
C VAL A 135 -21.10 15.23 -5.67
N MET A 136 -21.02 14.28 -6.59
CA MET A 136 -21.58 14.45 -7.94
C MET A 136 -23.12 14.39 -7.98
N PHE A 137 -23.77 13.67 -7.07
CA PHE A 137 -25.25 13.59 -6.99
C PHE A 137 -25.88 14.59 -6.01
N GLU A 138 -25.15 15.02 -4.98
CA GLU A 138 -25.68 15.91 -3.94
C GLU A 138 -25.34 17.37 -4.23
N LYS A 139 -24.04 17.71 -4.35
CA LYS A 139 -23.59 19.09 -4.67
C LYS A 139 -23.88 19.45 -6.13
N PHE A 140 -23.30 18.72 -7.08
CA PHE A 140 -23.43 19.06 -8.51
C PHE A 140 -24.78 18.64 -9.09
N GLY A 141 -25.29 17.49 -8.66
CA GLY A 141 -26.63 17.02 -9.02
C GLY A 141 -26.77 16.41 -10.42
N PHE A 142 -25.69 15.82 -10.95
CA PHE A 142 -25.65 15.15 -12.26
C PHE A 142 -26.78 14.12 -12.45
N HIS A 143 -27.29 13.98 -13.68
CA HIS A 143 -28.36 13.02 -13.96
C HIS A 143 -27.89 11.56 -13.81
N SER A 144 -26.69 11.25 -14.32
CA SER A 144 -26.08 9.93 -14.16
C SER A 144 -24.56 10.01 -14.14
N VAL A 145 -23.93 9.13 -13.39
CA VAL A 145 -22.46 9.10 -13.19
C VAL A 145 -21.93 7.68 -13.41
N TYR A 146 -20.74 7.57 -14.01
CA TYR A 146 -19.94 6.34 -14.08
C TYR A 146 -18.51 6.64 -13.65
N VAL A 147 -17.85 5.68 -12.98
CA VAL A 147 -16.43 5.77 -12.60
C VAL A 147 -15.68 4.61 -13.24
N ALA A 148 -14.63 4.92 -14.00
CA ALA A 148 -13.85 3.97 -14.77
C ALA A 148 -12.38 3.91 -14.31
N VAL A 149 -11.83 2.71 -14.18
CA VAL A 149 -10.40 2.52 -13.88
C VAL A 149 -9.57 2.93 -15.09
N GLN A 150 -8.63 3.87 -14.90
CA GLN A 150 -7.81 4.46 -15.97
C GLN A 150 -7.19 3.40 -16.90
N ALA A 151 -6.57 2.35 -16.35
CA ALA A 151 -5.92 1.30 -17.13
C ALA A 151 -6.88 0.59 -18.11
N VAL A 152 -8.10 0.27 -17.70
CA VAL A 152 -9.07 -0.44 -18.56
C VAL A 152 -9.44 0.41 -19.77
N LEU A 153 -9.61 1.73 -19.59
CA LEU A 153 -9.87 2.66 -20.69
C LEU A 153 -8.74 2.67 -21.73
N THR A 154 -7.47 2.60 -21.29
CA THR A 154 -6.32 2.66 -22.22
C THR A 154 -6.24 1.46 -23.18
N LEU A 155 -6.69 0.28 -22.74
CA LEU A 155 -6.75 -0.92 -23.59
C LEU A 155 -7.95 -0.87 -24.53
N TYR A 156 -9.10 -0.39 -24.05
CA TYR A 156 -10.29 -0.20 -24.90
C TYR A 156 -10.06 0.83 -26.01
N ALA A 157 -9.30 1.90 -25.77
CA ALA A 157 -8.85 2.83 -26.80
C ALA A 157 -8.04 2.15 -27.93
N GLN A 158 -7.26 1.11 -27.58
CA GLN A 158 -6.45 0.33 -28.53
C GLN A 158 -7.17 -0.93 -29.08
N GLY A 159 -8.42 -1.18 -28.67
CA GLY A 159 -9.19 -2.35 -29.09
C GLY A 159 -8.70 -3.69 -28.50
N LEU A 160 -8.02 -3.64 -27.35
CA LEU A 160 -7.49 -4.79 -26.61
C LEU A 160 -8.35 -5.09 -25.36
N GLU A 161 -8.50 -6.38 -25.05
CA GLU A 161 -9.12 -6.86 -23.80
C GLU A 161 -8.08 -7.40 -22.80
N THR A 162 -6.93 -7.83 -23.30
CA THR A 162 -5.85 -8.50 -22.58
C THR A 162 -4.55 -7.73 -22.78
N GLY A 163 -3.83 -7.44 -21.69
CA GLY A 163 -2.58 -6.68 -21.75
C GLY A 163 -2.10 -6.18 -20.39
N VAL A 164 -0.98 -5.47 -20.39
CA VAL A 164 -0.43 -4.81 -19.20
C VAL A 164 -0.21 -3.34 -19.49
N VAL A 165 -0.92 -2.49 -18.76
CA VAL A 165 -0.82 -1.04 -18.88
C VAL A 165 0.27 -0.54 -17.96
N VAL A 166 1.20 0.22 -18.53
CA VAL A 166 2.17 1.04 -17.80
C VAL A 166 1.74 2.49 -17.96
N ASP A 167 0.99 3.00 -16.98
CA ASP A 167 0.53 4.39 -16.96
C ASP A 167 1.45 5.21 -16.07
N SER A 168 2.18 6.17 -16.65
CA SER A 168 3.12 7.03 -15.92
C SER A 168 2.68 8.49 -16.01
N GLY A 169 2.09 8.98 -14.91
CA GLY A 169 1.46 10.29 -14.81
C GLY A 169 2.42 11.39 -14.35
N ASP A 170 1.92 12.29 -13.50
CA ASP A 170 2.71 13.35 -12.86
C ASP A 170 3.23 12.92 -11.48
N GLY A 171 2.37 12.53 -10.54
CA GLY A 171 2.79 12.10 -9.18
C GLY A 171 3.05 10.60 -9.03
N VAL A 172 2.46 9.76 -9.88
CA VAL A 172 2.45 8.29 -9.69
C VAL A 172 2.53 7.55 -11.03
N THR A 173 3.14 6.37 -10.98
CA THR A 173 3.17 5.39 -12.07
C THR A 173 2.49 4.10 -11.61
N HIS A 174 1.63 3.53 -12.46
CA HIS A 174 0.94 2.26 -12.20
C HIS A 174 1.28 1.23 -13.27
N ILE A 175 1.39 -0.03 -12.84
CA ILE A 175 1.51 -1.20 -13.71
C ILE A 175 0.33 -2.10 -13.43
N CYS A 176 -0.64 -2.10 -14.34
CA CYS A 176 -1.93 -2.76 -14.17
C CYS A 176 -2.12 -3.83 -15.26
N PRO A 177 -1.98 -5.13 -14.95
CA PRO A 177 -2.39 -6.20 -15.84
C PRO A 177 -3.91 -6.30 -15.89
N VAL A 178 -4.45 -6.49 -17.08
CA VAL A 178 -5.88 -6.58 -17.38
C VAL A 178 -6.11 -7.80 -18.25
N TYR A 179 -7.08 -8.64 -17.90
CA TYR A 179 -7.39 -9.88 -18.62
C TYR A 179 -8.87 -9.93 -18.95
N GLN A 180 -9.22 -10.08 -20.23
CA GLN A 180 -10.60 -10.13 -20.73
C GLN A 180 -11.46 -8.93 -20.25
N GLY A 181 -10.85 -7.74 -20.21
CA GLY A 181 -11.46 -6.49 -19.71
C GLY A 181 -11.37 -6.28 -18.19
N PHE A 182 -10.99 -7.29 -17.41
CA PHE A 182 -10.94 -7.22 -15.95
C PHE A 182 -9.54 -6.85 -15.43
N ALA A 183 -9.44 -5.75 -14.66
CA ALA A 183 -8.21 -5.33 -14.01
C ALA A 183 -7.83 -6.28 -12.85
N LEU A 184 -6.65 -6.88 -12.91
CA LEU A 184 -6.18 -7.85 -11.93
C LEU A 184 -5.53 -7.14 -10.72
N ASN A 185 -6.37 -6.48 -9.91
CA ASN A 185 -5.97 -5.64 -8.77
C ASN A 185 -4.96 -6.28 -7.79
N HIS A 186 -4.93 -7.62 -7.67
CA HIS A 186 -3.99 -8.33 -6.80
C HIS A 186 -2.56 -8.42 -7.38
N LEU A 187 -2.41 -8.28 -8.71
CA LEU A 187 -1.12 -8.21 -9.41
C LEU A 187 -0.68 -6.75 -9.67
N THR A 188 -1.64 -5.81 -9.75
CA THR A 188 -1.37 -4.39 -9.97
C THR A 188 -0.32 -3.85 -8.98
N LYS A 189 0.66 -3.13 -9.51
CA LYS A 189 1.69 -2.44 -8.72
C LYS A 189 1.66 -0.94 -8.97
N ARG A 190 2.13 -0.22 -7.96
CA ARG A 190 2.22 1.24 -7.90
C ARG A 190 3.67 1.61 -7.59
N LEU A 191 4.11 2.70 -8.20
CA LEU A 191 5.42 3.30 -8.04
C LEU A 191 5.20 4.80 -7.86
N ASP A 192 5.50 5.34 -6.68
CA ASP A 192 5.35 6.76 -6.34
C ASP A 192 6.48 7.64 -6.94
N ILE A 193 6.86 7.31 -8.18
CA ILE A 193 7.84 7.99 -9.02
C ILE A 193 7.23 8.21 -10.40
N ALA A 194 7.11 9.46 -10.81
CA ALA A 194 6.64 9.86 -12.13
C ALA A 194 7.14 11.28 -12.51
N GLY A 195 6.41 11.98 -13.36
CA GLY A 195 6.83 13.24 -13.97
C GLY A 195 7.26 14.35 -13.00
N ARG A 196 6.69 14.39 -11.80
CA ARG A 196 6.98 15.36 -10.73
C ARG A 196 8.36 15.12 -10.12
N ASN A 197 8.67 13.86 -9.78
CA ASN A 197 9.98 13.44 -9.24
C ASN A 197 11.10 13.74 -10.25
N ILE A 198 10.86 13.44 -11.53
CA ILE A 198 11.80 13.73 -12.63
C ILE A 198 12.06 15.24 -12.74
N THR A 199 11.03 16.09 -12.62
CA THR A 199 11.21 17.56 -12.60
C THR A 199 12.04 17.97 -11.39
N SER A 200 11.73 17.48 -10.18
CA SER A 200 12.48 17.80 -8.96
C SER A 200 13.96 17.42 -9.04
N TYR A 201 14.26 16.24 -9.58
CA TYR A 201 15.63 15.76 -9.79
C TYR A 201 16.35 16.57 -10.88
N LEU A 202 15.67 16.98 -11.96
CA LEU A 202 16.24 17.89 -12.95
C LEU A 202 16.58 19.27 -12.35
N VAL A 203 15.81 19.80 -11.38
CA VAL A 203 16.21 21.00 -10.63
C VAL A 203 17.52 20.75 -9.88
N SER A 204 17.67 19.61 -9.21
CA SER A 204 18.90 19.25 -8.49
C SER A 204 20.12 19.10 -9.42
N LEU A 205 19.95 18.46 -10.59
CA LEU A 205 21.02 18.35 -11.59
C LEU A 205 21.43 19.72 -12.17
N LEU A 206 20.47 20.58 -12.50
CA LEU A 206 20.76 21.93 -12.99
C LEU A 206 21.44 22.81 -11.92
N LYS A 207 21.10 22.63 -10.64
CA LYS A 207 21.83 23.25 -9.51
C LYS A 207 23.27 22.79 -9.41
N LEU A 208 23.54 21.49 -9.55
CA LEU A 208 24.91 20.94 -9.52
C LEU A 208 25.78 21.50 -10.67
N ARG A 209 25.16 21.87 -11.80
CA ARG A 209 25.81 22.58 -12.91
C ARG A 209 25.98 24.09 -12.70
N GLY A 210 25.52 24.64 -11.57
CA GLY A 210 25.64 26.05 -11.23
C GLY A 210 24.47 26.95 -11.65
N TYR A 211 23.36 26.39 -12.15
CA TYR A 211 22.14 27.18 -12.41
C TYR A 211 21.31 27.31 -11.13
N ALA A 212 21.17 28.54 -10.63
CA ALA A 212 20.50 28.86 -9.37
C ALA A 212 18.95 28.81 -9.43
N PHE A 213 18.38 27.67 -9.81
CA PHE A 213 16.94 27.42 -9.80
C PHE A 213 16.40 27.12 -8.39
N ASN A 214 15.16 27.54 -8.12
CA ASN A 214 14.42 27.25 -6.90
C ASN A 214 13.39 26.13 -7.13
N HIS A 215 13.23 25.23 -6.15
CA HIS A 215 12.33 24.08 -6.29
C HIS A 215 10.84 24.43 -6.46
N SER A 216 10.39 25.59 -5.98
CA SER A 216 8.96 25.96 -5.96
C SER A 216 8.55 26.95 -7.07
N ALA A 217 9.42 27.93 -7.36
CA ALA A 217 9.16 28.98 -8.34
C ALA A 217 9.43 28.50 -9.77
N ASP A 218 10.65 27.99 -10.02
CA ASP A 218 11.11 27.62 -11.36
C ASP A 218 10.63 26.22 -11.81
N PHE A 219 9.88 25.52 -10.95
CA PHE A 219 9.42 24.15 -11.19
C PHE A 219 8.70 23.98 -12.54
N GLU A 220 7.85 24.95 -12.90
CA GLU A 220 7.10 24.94 -14.16
C GLU A 220 8.01 25.18 -15.37
N THR A 221 8.98 26.10 -15.27
CA THR A 221 10.00 26.30 -16.30
C THR A 221 10.85 25.04 -16.49
N VAL A 222 11.24 24.37 -15.40
CA VAL A 222 12.01 23.11 -15.44
C VAL A 222 11.16 21.94 -15.94
N ARG A 223 9.84 21.93 -15.69
CA ARG A 223 8.89 20.99 -16.32
C ARG A 223 8.86 21.17 -17.85
N GLN A 224 8.90 22.41 -18.34
CA GLN A 224 8.97 22.69 -19.78
C GLN A 224 10.35 22.37 -20.39
N ILE A 225 11.44 22.55 -19.64
CA ILE A 225 12.79 22.09 -20.04
C ILE A 225 12.79 20.56 -20.19
N LYS A 226 12.26 19.84 -19.19
CA LYS A 226 12.08 18.38 -19.21
C LYS A 226 11.31 17.92 -20.45
N GLU A 227 10.15 18.50 -20.71
CA GLU A 227 9.27 18.09 -21.82
C GLU A 227 9.79 18.45 -23.22
N LYS A 228 10.66 19.46 -23.34
CA LYS A 228 11.27 19.86 -24.63
C LYS A 228 12.64 19.22 -24.92
N LEU A 229 13.45 18.89 -23.89
CA LEU A 229 14.84 18.46 -24.08
C LEU A 229 15.16 17.05 -23.61
N CYS A 230 14.46 16.50 -22.62
CA CYS A 230 14.83 15.24 -21.99
C CYS A 230 14.35 14.02 -22.81
N TYR A 231 15.08 12.91 -22.65
CA TYR A 231 14.85 11.65 -23.35
C TYR A 231 15.40 10.49 -22.52
N THR A 232 15.01 9.26 -22.83
CA THR A 232 15.53 8.07 -22.15
C THR A 232 16.69 7.50 -22.95
N ALA A 233 17.85 7.35 -22.31
CA ALA A 233 19.00 6.68 -22.91
C ALA A 233 18.68 5.21 -23.22
N TYR A 234 18.98 4.76 -24.44
CA TYR A 234 18.91 3.33 -24.78
C TYR A 234 19.97 2.55 -23.99
N ASP A 235 21.19 3.09 -23.93
CA ASP A 235 22.26 2.61 -23.05
C ASP A 235 22.88 3.76 -22.26
N ILE A 236 23.02 3.57 -20.94
CA ILE A 236 23.47 4.62 -20.02
C ILE A 236 24.99 4.80 -20.12
N GLU A 237 25.76 3.71 -20.16
CA GLU A 237 27.21 3.78 -20.21
C GLU A 237 27.71 4.46 -21.49
N GLN A 238 27.09 4.12 -22.63
CA GLN A 238 27.41 4.75 -23.90
C GLN A 238 27.09 6.25 -23.89
N GLU A 239 25.93 6.66 -23.37
CA GLU A 239 25.55 8.08 -23.32
C GLU A 239 26.35 8.89 -22.28
N VAL A 240 26.80 8.27 -21.18
CA VAL A 240 27.75 8.90 -20.25
C VAL A 240 29.11 9.12 -20.90
N LYS A 241 29.63 8.14 -21.67
CA LYS A 241 30.87 8.31 -22.45
C LYS A 241 30.71 9.43 -23.48
N LEU A 242 29.63 9.42 -24.27
CA LEU A 242 29.32 10.47 -25.25
C LEU A 242 29.14 11.87 -24.62
N ALA A 243 28.63 11.97 -23.38
CA ALA A 243 28.49 13.22 -22.64
C ALA A 243 29.82 13.78 -22.10
N LEU A 244 30.80 12.91 -21.84
CA LEU A 244 32.13 13.29 -21.36
C LEU A 244 33.09 13.60 -22.52
N GLU A 245 33.00 12.83 -23.60
CA GLU A 245 33.86 12.92 -24.78
C GLU A 245 33.37 13.97 -25.81
N THR A 246 32.07 14.28 -25.86
CA THR A 246 31.48 15.12 -26.92
C THR A 246 30.50 16.17 -26.41
N VAL A 247 30.38 17.27 -27.17
CA VAL A 247 29.43 18.36 -26.89
C VAL A 247 28.05 18.10 -27.56
N ILE A 248 27.88 17.00 -28.29
CA ILE A 248 26.70 16.70 -29.15
C ILE A 248 25.39 16.71 -28.35
N LEU A 249 25.43 16.26 -27.10
CA LEU A 249 24.25 16.20 -26.24
C LEU A 249 23.83 17.56 -25.67
N VAL A 250 24.69 18.59 -25.75
CA VAL A 250 24.47 19.91 -25.14
C VAL A 250 23.58 20.79 -26.00
N LYS A 251 22.32 20.98 -25.59
CA LYS A 251 21.35 21.86 -26.26
C LYS A 251 21.13 23.18 -25.49
N PRO A 252 21.02 24.33 -26.19
CA PRO A 252 20.60 25.57 -25.57
C PRO A 252 19.09 25.59 -25.27
N TYR A 253 18.68 26.35 -24.26
CA TYR A 253 17.29 26.64 -23.92
C TYR A 253 17.14 28.08 -23.44
N THR A 254 16.19 28.82 -23.97
CA THR A 254 15.89 30.20 -23.54
C THR A 254 14.85 30.19 -22.43
N LEU A 255 15.22 30.70 -21.26
CA LEU A 255 14.32 30.92 -20.11
C LEU A 255 13.34 32.09 -20.41
N PRO A 256 12.24 32.23 -19.64
CA PRO A 256 11.31 33.37 -19.77
C PRO A 256 12.02 34.73 -19.71
N ASP A 257 13.05 34.86 -18.87
CA ASP A 257 13.92 36.04 -18.71
C ASP A 257 14.81 36.35 -19.92
N GLY A 258 14.69 35.62 -21.03
CA GLY A 258 15.58 35.71 -22.21
C GLY A 258 16.97 35.08 -22.01
N ARG A 259 17.33 34.68 -20.78
CA ARG A 259 18.60 34.02 -20.44
C ARG A 259 18.70 32.63 -21.10
N VAL A 260 19.82 32.34 -21.76
CA VAL A 260 20.05 31.04 -22.41
C VAL A 260 20.88 30.12 -21.50
N ILE A 261 20.29 29.00 -21.08
CA ILE A 261 21.01 27.90 -20.40
C ILE A 261 21.46 26.85 -21.42
N ARG A 262 22.43 26.01 -21.03
CA ARG A 262 22.92 24.87 -21.84
C ARG A 262 22.79 23.58 -21.03
N VAL A 263 21.99 22.63 -21.51
CA VAL A 263 21.67 21.35 -20.84
C VAL A 263 22.24 20.20 -21.66
N GLY A 264 22.98 19.29 -21.03
CA GLY A 264 23.71 18.17 -21.63
C GLY A 264 23.28 16.82 -21.06
N SER A 265 24.10 16.20 -20.20
CA SER A 265 23.84 14.87 -19.62
C SER A 265 22.55 14.78 -18.80
N GLU A 266 22.12 15.90 -18.20
CA GLU A 266 20.89 15.99 -17.40
C GLU A 266 19.66 15.60 -18.23
N ARG A 267 19.73 15.75 -19.57
CA ARG A 267 18.68 15.39 -20.51
C ARG A 267 18.34 13.90 -20.50
N PHE A 268 19.29 13.02 -20.21
CA PHE A 268 19.04 11.59 -20.06
C PHE A 268 19.16 11.10 -18.62
N GLN A 269 19.99 11.74 -17.79
CA GLN A 269 20.10 11.44 -16.37
C GLN A 269 18.77 11.72 -15.63
N ALA A 270 18.02 12.77 -15.99
CA ALA A 270 16.77 13.06 -15.28
C ALA A 270 15.67 12.00 -15.46
N PRO A 271 15.35 11.50 -16.68
CA PRO A 271 14.39 10.40 -16.84
C PRO A 271 14.88 9.04 -16.33
N GLU A 272 16.19 8.85 -16.12
CA GLU A 272 16.75 7.58 -15.64
C GLU A 272 16.22 7.18 -14.24
N VAL A 273 15.73 8.14 -13.45
CA VAL A 273 15.06 7.93 -12.16
C VAL A 273 13.88 6.93 -12.25
N LEU A 274 13.22 6.80 -13.41
CA LEU A 274 12.18 5.78 -13.63
C LEU A 274 12.74 4.35 -13.58
N PHE A 275 13.99 4.16 -13.96
CA PHE A 275 14.68 2.87 -14.05
C PHE A 275 15.64 2.64 -12.87
N GLN A 276 16.17 3.72 -12.28
CA GLN A 276 17.04 3.72 -11.11
C GLN A 276 16.49 4.65 -10.00
N PRO A 277 15.47 4.22 -9.24
CA PRO A 277 14.89 4.98 -8.12
C PRO A 277 15.89 5.47 -7.08
N ASN A 278 16.97 4.72 -6.87
CA ASN A 278 18.06 5.06 -5.94
C ASN A 278 18.70 6.44 -6.23
N LEU A 279 18.55 7.00 -7.44
CA LEU A 279 19.03 8.34 -7.81
C LEU A 279 18.31 9.49 -7.08
N ILE A 280 17.18 9.21 -6.42
CA ILE A 280 16.40 10.16 -5.60
C ILE A 280 16.19 9.65 -4.17
N ASP A 281 17.09 8.80 -3.68
CA ASP A 281 17.05 8.19 -2.35
C ASP A 281 15.77 7.36 -2.05
N VAL A 282 15.12 6.82 -3.09
CA VAL A 282 13.94 5.94 -2.96
C VAL A 282 14.33 4.48 -3.19
N GLU A 283 14.24 3.67 -2.14
CA GLU A 283 14.51 2.23 -2.18
C GLU A 283 13.38 1.44 -2.85
N CYS A 284 13.35 1.42 -4.19
CA CYS A 284 12.45 0.52 -4.92
C CYS A 284 13.03 0.07 -6.28
N CYS A 285 12.45 -0.97 -6.87
CA CYS A 285 12.85 -1.44 -8.19
C CYS A 285 12.36 -0.51 -9.31
N GLY A 286 13.17 -0.39 -10.37
CA GLY A 286 12.84 0.41 -11.55
C GLY A 286 11.64 -0.10 -12.33
N ILE A 287 11.05 0.78 -13.15
CA ILE A 287 9.80 0.55 -13.88
C ILE A 287 9.82 -0.71 -14.77
N SER A 288 10.94 -1.04 -15.42
CA SER A 288 11.07 -2.28 -16.22
C SER A 288 11.15 -3.54 -15.36
N GLU A 289 11.83 -3.49 -14.22
CA GLU A 289 11.89 -4.60 -13.28
C GLU A 289 10.54 -4.81 -12.59
N LEU A 290 9.85 -3.74 -12.19
CA LEU A 290 8.50 -3.81 -11.65
C LEU A 290 7.53 -4.43 -12.68
N LEU A 291 7.62 -4.03 -13.95
CA LEU A 291 6.84 -4.61 -15.04
C LEU A 291 7.14 -6.10 -15.24
N PHE A 292 8.41 -6.47 -15.28
CA PHE A 292 8.84 -7.86 -15.39
C PHE A 292 8.33 -8.69 -14.21
N ASN A 293 8.45 -8.18 -12.98
CA ASN A 293 7.99 -8.85 -11.76
C ASN A 293 6.45 -9.00 -11.73
N VAL A 294 5.69 -8.00 -12.20
CA VAL A 294 4.22 -8.10 -12.37
C VAL A 294 3.89 -9.24 -13.33
N ILE A 295 4.48 -9.26 -14.54
CA ILE A 295 4.20 -10.30 -15.54
C ILE A 295 4.62 -11.69 -15.03
N GLN A 296 5.74 -11.80 -14.31
CA GLN A 296 6.19 -13.08 -13.72
C GLN A 296 5.41 -13.49 -12.46
N SER A 297 4.61 -12.61 -11.86
CA SER A 297 3.67 -12.93 -10.78
C SER A 297 2.31 -13.43 -11.26
N ALA A 298 1.96 -13.18 -12.53
CA ALA A 298 0.73 -13.67 -13.16
C ALA A 298 0.76 -15.17 -13.48
N ASP A 299 -0.39 -15.77 -13.80
CA ASP A 299 -0.47 -17.17 -14.22
C ASP A 299 0.27 -17.43 -15.54
N ILE A 300 0.95 -18.58 -15.65
CA ILE A 300 1.93 -18.89 -16.70
C ILE A 300 1.38 -18.66 -18.12
N ASP A 301 0.14 -19.08 -18.36
CA ASP A 301 -0.50 -19.00 -19.68
C ASP A 301 -0.76 -17.54 -20.10
N THR A 302 -1.10 -16.67 -19.15
CA THR A 302 -1.34 -15.23 -19.40
C THR A 302 -0.05 -14.46 -19.73
N ARG A 303 1.11 -14.90 -19.23
CA ARG A 303 2.40 -14.18 -19.43
C ARG A 303 2.76 -14.04 -20.90
N ALA A 304 2.46 -15.07 -21.69
CA ALA A 304 2.73 -15.09 -23.13
C ALA A 304 1.80 -14.18 -23.94
N GLU A 305 0.73 -13.66 -23.34
CA GLU A 305 -0.16 -12.64 -23.90
C GLU A 305 0.24 -11.24 -23.38
N PHE A 306 0.48 -11.13 -22.08
CA PHE A 306 0.97 -9.90 -21.44
C PHE A 306 2.29 -9.37 -22.03
N TYR A 307 3.25 -10.22 -22.40
CA TYR A 307 4.46 -9.74 -23.10
C TYR A 307 4.19 -9.24 -24.53
N LYS A 308 3.09 -9.63 -25.19
CA LYS A 308 2.72 -9.16 -26.54
C LYS A 308 1.90 -7.85 -26.52
N HIS A 309 1.34 -7.49 -25.37
CA HIS A 309 0.41 -6.37 -25.22
C HIS A 309 0.81 -5.52 -23.99
N ILE A 310 2.05 -5.03 -24.01
CA ILE A 310 2.53 -4.04 -23.04
C ILE A 310 2.15 -2.67 -23.59
N VAL A 311 1.23 -1.96 -22.93
CA VAL A 311 0.68 -0.69 -23.42
C VAL A 311 1.20 0.47 -22.58
N LEU A 312 1.80 1.46 -23.23
CA LEU A 312 2.30 2.67 -22.56
C LEU A 312 1.23 3.76 -22.55
N SER A 313 0.98 4.35 -21.38
CA SER A 313 0.02 5.44 -21.15
C SER A 313 0.63 6.55 -20.28
N GLY A 314 0.03 7.74 -20.34
CA GLY A 314 0.37 8.85 -19.47
C GLY A 314 1.57 9.67 -19.93
N GLY A 315 1.61 10.93 -19.50
CA GLY A 315 2.53 11.94 -20.03
C GLY A 315 4.02 11.64 -19.84
N SER A 316 4.41 10.88 -18.81
CA SER A 316 5.81 10.54 -18.57
C SER A 316 6.31 9.39 -19.45
N THR A 317 5.45 8.69 -20.19
CA THR A 317 5.87 7.75 -21.25
C THR A 317 6.19 8.44 -22.59
N MET A 318 6.12 9.78 -22.65
CA MET A 318 6.37 10.54 -23.88
C MET A 318 7.87 10.77 -24.19
N PHE A 319 8.79 10.43 -23.29
CA PHE A 319 10.23 10.56 -23.55
C PHE A 319 10.66 9.74 -24.78
N ALA A 320 11.48 10.36 -25.64
CA ALA A 320 12.09 9.66 -26.77
C ALA A 320 13.00 8.52 -26.28
N GLY A 321 13.05 7.40 -27.00
CA GLY A 321 13.84 6.22 -26.64
C GLY A 321 13.21 5.30 -25.58
N LEU A 322 12.24 5.78 -24.79
CA LEU A 322 11.64 5.04 -23.67
C LEU A 322 11.06 3.66 -24.05
N PRO A 323 10.28 3.49 -25.15
CA PRO A 323 9.78 2.18 -25.55
C PRO A 323 10.90 1.20 -25.92
N SER A 324 11.94 1.68 -26.60
CA SER A 324 13.11 0.88 -27.02
C SER A 324 13.97 0.45 -25.82
N ARG A 325 14.12 1.34 -24.81
CA ARG A 325 14.76 1.03 -23.53
C ARG A 325 13.98 -0.04 -22.76
N PHE A 326 12.67 0.10 -22.64
CA PHE A 326 11.80 -0.94 -22.05
C PHE A 326 11.98 -2.29 -22.74
N GLU A 327 11.90 -2.35 -24.07
CA GLU A 327 12.09 -3.60 -24.80
C GLU A 327 13.47 -4.22 -24.53
N ARG A 328 14.54 -3.42 -24.49
CA ARG A 328 15.90 -3.88 -24.17
C ARG A 328 15.98 -4.49 -22.78
N GLU A 329 15.49 -3.77 -21.78
CA GLU A 329 15.64 -4.12 -20.37
C GLU A 329 14.78 -5.34 -20.00
N ILE A 330 13.55 -5.45 -20.53
CA ILE A 330 12.72 -6.64 -20.34
C ILE A 330 13.33 -7.85 -21.06
N LYS A 331 13.89 -7.68 -22.27
CA LYS A 331 14.62 -8.75 -22.98
C LYS A 331 15.82 -9.24 -22.17
N GLN A 332 16.59 -8.33 -21.56
CA GLN A 332 17.71 -8.65 -20.70
C GLN A 332 17.27 -9.41 -19.43
N LEU A 333 16.30 -8.87 -18.68
CA LEU A 333 15.74 -9.51 -17.49
C LEU A 333 15.18 -10.92 -17.79
N TYR A 334 14.55 -11.10 -18.97
CA TYR A 334 14.07 -12.41 -19.41
C TYR A 334 15.20 -13.38 -19.76
N LEU A 335 16.24 -12.91 -20.46
CA LEU A 335 17.42 -13.73 -20.79
C LEU A 335 18.18 -14.19 -19.53
N GLU A 336 18.37 -13.29 -18.57
CA GLU A 336 19.09 -13.55 -17.32
C GLU A 336 18.27 -14.42 -16.35
N ARG A 337 17.06 -13.96 -15.99
CA ARG A 337 16.28 -14.56 -14.88
C ARG A 337 15.44 -15.76 -15.30
N VAL A 338 14.90 -15.78 -16.52
CA VAL A 338 14.04 -16.86 -17.02
C VAL A 338 14.85 -17.89 -17.82
N LEU A 339 15.61 -17.42 -18.82
CA LEU A 339 16.35 -18.31 -19.74
C LEU A 339 17.75 -18.70 -19.25
N LYS A 340 18.25 -18.07 -18.18
CA LYS A 340 19.58 -18.33 -17.58
C LYS A 340 20.71 -18.30 -18.60
N GLY A 341 20.65 -17.33 -19.51
CA GLY A 341 21.64 -17.13 -20.59
C GLY A 341 21.42 -17.94 -21.87
N ASN A 342 20.37 -18.79 -21.97
CA ASN A 342 20.10 -19.56 -23.19
C ASN A 342 19.63 -18.66 -24.35
N LYS A 343 20.54 -18.41 -25.30
CA LYS A 343 20.33 -17.54 -26.48
C LYS A 343 19.44 -18.16 -27.57
N GLU A 344 19.30 -19.49 -27.64
CA GLU A 344 18.43 -20.14 -28.62
C GLU A 344 16.94 -20.00 -28.23
N ALA A 345 16.65 -20.18 -26.95
CA ALA A 345 15.31 -19.96 -26.41
C ALA A 345 14.89 -18.48 -26.52
N PHE A 346 15.85 -17.55 -26.45
CA PHE A 346 15.61 -16.11 -26.57
C PHE A 346 15.05 -15.71 -27.94
N GLN A 347 15.46 -16.36 -29.04
CA GLN A 347 14.90 -16.09 -30.37
C GLN A 347 13.39 -16.42 -30.48
N LYS A 348 12.85 -17.23 -29.56
CA LYS A 348 11.42 -17.58 -29.49
C LYS A 348 10.62 -16.61 -28.62
N PHE A 349 11.28 -15.76 -27.84
CA PHE A 349 10.61 -14.77 -26.99
C PHE A 349 10.10 -13.59 -27.83
N LYS A 350 8.78 -13.46 -27.89
CA LYS A 350 8.11 -12.32 -28.55
C LYS A 350 7.62 -11.34 -27.50
N ILE A 351 8.13 -10.11 -27.59
CA ILE A 351 7.70 -8.95 -26.83
C ILE A 351 7.28 -7.85 -27.80
N ARG A 352 6.28 -7.05 -27.42
CA ARG A 352 5.83 -5.88 -28.16
C ARG A 352 5.39 -4.80 -27.16
N VAL A 353 5.99 -3.62 -27.26
CA VAL A 353 5.62 -2.45 -26.45
C VAL A 353 4.85 -1.46 -27.33
N GLU A 354 3.56 -1.31 -27.07
CA GLU A 354 2.62 -0.53 -27.87
C GLU A 354 2.58 0.92 -27.38
N ALA A 355 3.25 1.81 -28.12
CA ALA A 355 3.46 3.21 -27.79
C ALA A 355 2.74 4.14 -28.77
N SER A 356 1.41 4.24 -28.66
CA SER A 356 0.59 5.15 -29.49
C SER A 356 1.13 6.60 -29.46
N PRO A 357 1.10 7.36 -30.57
CA PRO A 357 1.44 8.78 -30.56
C PRO A 357 0.51 9.60 -29.66
N GLY A 358 -0.76 9.20 -29.51
CA GLY A 358 -1.75 9.86 -28.66
C GLY A 358 -1.64 9.54 -27.16
N ARG A 359 -0.71 8.67 -26.73
CA ARG A 359 -0.69 8.05 -25.39
C ARG A 359 -0.70 9.00 -24.17
N LYS A 360 -0.38 10.28 -24.36
CA LYS A 360 -0.57 11.32 -23.33
C LYS A 360 -2.04 11.47 -22.88
N TYR A 361 -2.99 11.18 -23.76
CA TYR A 361 -4.44 11.36 -23.53
C TYR A 361 -5.28 10.09 -23.76
N VAL A 362 -4.66 8.93 -24.01
CA VAL A 362 -5.34 7.65 -24.31
C VAL A 362 -6.35 7.20 -23.22
N VAL A 363 -6.14 7.61 -21.97
CA VAL A 363 -7.14 7.46 -20.88
C VAL A 363 -8.45 8.19 -21.19
N PHE A 364 -8.36 9.47 -21.60
CA PHE A 364 -9.52 10.29 -21.98
C PHE A 364 -10.16 9.79 -23.28
N GLU A 365 -9.34 9.42 -24.27
CA GLU A 365 -9.78 8.83 -25.55
C GLU A 365 -10.62 7.55 -25.32
N GLY A 366 -10.12 6.63 -24.46
CA GLY A 366 -10.85 5.44 -24.07
C GLY A 366 -12.14 5.72 -23.29
N GLY A 367 -12.15 6.74 -22.42
CA GLY A 367 -13.35 7.21 -21.72
C GLY A 367 -14.39 7.81 -22.68
N SER A 368 -13.95 8.61 -23.64
CA SER A 368 -14.75 9.22 -24.72
C SER A 368 -15.39 8.16 -25.61
N LEU A 369 -14.62 7.13 -25.98
CA LEU A 369 -15.05 6.00 -26.78
C LEU A 369 -16.05 5.10 -26.02
N LEU A 370 -15.80 4.82 -24.74
CA LEU A 370 -16.70 4.05 -23.88
C LEU A 370 -18.02 4.78 -23.60
N ALA A 371 -17.97 6.06 -23.25
CA ALA A 371 -19.16 6.89 -23.02
C ALA A 371 -20.03 6.99 -24.28
N LYS A 372 -19.42 7.22 -25.45
CA LYS A 372 -20.09 7.23 -26.76
C LYS A 372 -20.82 5.91 -27.06
N LEU A 373 -20.20 4.77 -26.75
CA LEU A 373 -20.77 3.44 -27.01
C LEU A 373 -21.87 3.05 -26.01
N MET A 374 -21.75 3.47 -24.74
CA MET A 374 -22.66 3.11 -23.65
C MET A 374 -23.71 4.20 -23.36
N ARG A 375 -23.84 5.24 -24.20
CA ARG A 375 -24.72 6.40 -23.97
C ARG A 375 -26.18 5.99 -23.65
N ASP A 376 -26.74 5.10 -24.48
CA ASP A 376 -28.14 4.64 -24.43
C ASP A 376 -28.37 3.46 -23.44
N ARG A 377 -27.33 3.03 -22.70
CA ARG A 377 -27.37 1.83 -21.82
C ARG A 377 -27.59 2.21 -20.36
N GLU A 378 -28.84 2.34 -19.93
CA GLU A 378 -29.19 2.77 -18.56
C GLU A 378 -28.61 1.85 -17.47
N ASP A 379 -28.47 0.54 -17.72
CA ASP A 379 -27.80 -0.41 -16.81
C ASP A 379 -26.39 0.04 -16.39
N PHE A 380 -25.64 0.64 -17.31
CA PHE A 380 -24.22 0.95 -17.16
C PHE A 380 -23.97 2.16 -16.25
N TRP A 381 -24.81 3.18 -16.36
CA TRP A 381 -24.69 4.40 -15.55
C TRP A 381 -25.35 4.21 -14.18
N VAL A 382 -24.85 4.86 -13.13
CA VAL A 382 -25.62 5.04 -11.88
C VAL A 382 -26.51 6.27 -12.09
N SER A 383 -27.83 6.18 -11.90
CA SER A 383 -28.70 7.37 -11.98
C SER A 383 -28.83 8.07 -10.62
N ARG A 384 -29.17 9.36 -10.66
CA ARG A 384 -29.48 10.14 -9.43
C ARG A 384 -30.72 9.63 -8.71
N MET A 385 -31.62 8.92 -9.40
CA MET A 385 -32.81 8.29 -8.80
C MET A 385 -32.39 7.04 -8.00
N ASP A 386 -31.61 6.13 -8.62
CA ASP A 386 -31.05 4.95 -7.94
C ASP A 386 -30.31 5.34 -6.65
N PHE A 387 -29.50 6.40 -6.72
CA PHE A 387 -28.70 6.88 -5.59
C PHE A 387 -29.56 7.50 -4.48
N LYS A 388 -30.66 8.21 -4.81
CA LYS A 388 -31.58 8.74 -3.79
C LYS A 388 -32.38 7.65 -3.09
N GLU A 389 -32.75 6.58 -3.78
CA GLU A 389 -33.55 5.48 -3.22
C GLU A 389 -32.70 4.49 -2.41
N HIS A 390 -31.49 4.16 -2.90
CA HIS A 390 -30.68 3.07 -2.35
C HIS A 390 -29.37 3.54 -1.69
N GLY A 391 -29.05 4.83 -1.80
CA GLY A 391 -27.79 5.41 -1.33
C GLY A 391 -26.56 4.76 -1.96
N ILE A 392 -25.45 4.80 -1.23
CA ILE A 392 -24.16 4.20 -1.59
C ILE A 392 -24.25 2.70 -1.94
N ASN A 393 -25.31 1.99 -1.53
CA ASN A 393 -25.48 0.58 -1.85
C ASN A 393 -25.77 0.31 -3.35
N CYS A 394 -26.30 1.26 -4.12
CA CYS A 394 -26.44 1.07 -5.57
C CYS A 394 -25.06 1.03 -6.26
N VAL A 395 -24.13 1.89 -5.81
CA VAL A 395 -22.74 1.93 -6.26
C VAL A 395 -22.06 0.58 -6.00
N ARG A 396 -22.09 0.12 -4.74
CA ARG A 396 -21.50 -1.19 -4.35
C ARG A 396 -22.04 -2.33 -5.20
N LYS A 397 -23.36 -2.46 -5.33
CA LYS A 397 -24.00 -3.52 -6.12
C LYS A 397 -23.61 -3.46 -7.61
N LYS A 398 -23.65 -2.28 -8.26
CA LYS A 398 -23.27 -2.19 -9.69
C LYS A 398 -21.80 -2.54 -9.92
N PHE A 399 -20.88 -2.20 -9.01
CA PHE A 399 -19.47 -2.59 -9.15
C PHE A 399 -19.20 -4.07 -8.78
N GLU A 400 -19.93 -4.68 -7.86
CA GLU A 400 -19.84 -6.12 -7.60
C GLU A 400 -20.42 -6.94 -8.78
N CYS A 401 -21.55 -6.53 -9.36
CA CYS A 401 -22.15 -7.20 -10.51
C CYS A 401 -21.45 -6.96 -11.86
N GLN A 402 -20.59 -5.93 -11.96
CA GLN A 402 -19.73 -5.75 -13.15
C GLN A 402 -18.73 -6.90 -13.33
N ALA A 403 -18.46 -7.71 -12.30
CA ALA A 403 -17.69 -8.95 -12.43
C ALA A 403 -18.39 -10.05 -13.26
N THR A 404 -19.68 -9.90 -13.62
CA THR A 404 -20.45 -10.96 -14.31
C THR A 404 -21.29 -10.50 -15.52
N VAL A 405 -21.51 -9.19 -15.75
CA VAL A 405 -22.45 -8.72 -16.80
C VAL A 405 -21.93 -7.59 -17.71
N THR A 406 -20.98 -7.91 -18.59
CA THR A 406 -20.93 -7.37 -19.96
C THR A 406 -20.30 -8.42 -20.88
N SER A 407 -20.94 -8.72 -22.03
CA SER A 407 -20.34 -9.57 -23.08
C SER A 407 -19.42 -8.71 -23.98
N PRO A 408 -18.08 -8.92 -23.97
CA PRO A 408 -17.14 -8.05 -24.68
C PRO A 408 -17.32 -8.03 -26.21
N GLU A 409 -17.77 -9.15 -26.77
CA GLU A 409 -17.82 -9.41 -28.21
C GLU A 409 -18.52 -8.30 -29.03
N ARG A 410 -19.67 -7.79 -28.58
CA ARG A 410 -20.41 -6.72 -29.29
C ARG A 410 -19.75 -5.34 -29.18
N ILE A 411 -19.09 -5.08 -28.06
CA ILE A 411 -18.30 -3.85 -27.87
C ILE A 411 -17.12 -3.90 -28.84
N ILE A 412 -16.28 -4.92 -28.75
CA ILE A 412 -15.03 -5.03 -29.53
C ILE A 412 -15.29 -5.19 -31.04
N PHE A 413 -16.37 -5.85 -31.46
CA PHE A 413 -16.76 -5.90 -32.88
C PHE A 413 -17.10 -4.49 -33.42
N SER A 414 -17.69 -3.62 -32.60
CA SER A 414 -17.99 -2.24 -32.97
C SER A 414 -16.72 -1.36 -32.94
N LEU A 415 -15.86 -1.52 -31.92
CA LEU A 415 -14.59 -0.79 -31.81
C LEU A 415 -13.60 -1.14 -32.92
N ARG A 416 -13.43 -2.43 -33.25
CA ARG A 416 -12.56 -2.86 -34.37
C ARG A 416 -13.07 -2.34 -35.71
N LYS A 417 -14.39 -2.26 -35.91
CA LYS A 417 -14.98 -1.68 -37.12
C LYS A 417 -14.76 -0.17 -37.20
N PHE A 418 -14.79 0.54 -36.06
CA PHE A 418 -14.48 1.97 -36.00
C PHE A 418 -13.00 2.25 -36.29
N LEU A 419 -12.08 1.51 -35.66
CA LEU A 419 -10.63 1.55 -35.91
C LEU A 419 -10.27 1.17 -37.35
N GLN A 420 -10.91 0.16 -37.94
CA GLN A 420 -10.71 -0.16 -39.35
C GLN A 420 -11.16 0.98 -40.26
N VAL A 421 -12.29 1.65 -39.97
CA VAL A 421 -12.73 2.81 -40.77
C VAL A 421 -11.74 3.96 -40.69
N THR A 422 -11.17 4.26 -39.52
CA THR A 422 -10.16 5.34 -39.39
C THR A 422 -8.86 5.01 -40.13
N VAL A 423 -8.43 3.73 -40.11
CA VAL A 423 -7.21 3.30 -40.83
C VAL A 423 -7.45 3.15 -42.34
N LEU A 424 -8.68 2.90 -42.79
CA LEU A 424 -9.03 2.78 -44.21
C LEU A 424 -9.08 4.13 -44.96
N GLU A 425 -9.25 5.26 -44.26
CA GLU A 425 -9.16 6.58 -44.90
C GLU A 425 -7.71 6.96 -45.27
N ASP A 426 -6.71 6.43 -44.57
CA ASP A 426 -5.28 6.77 -44.77
C ASP A 426 -4.54 5.87 -45.79
N GLN A 427 -4.97 4.62 -46.06
CA GLN A 427 -4.20 3.69 -46.90
C GLN A 427 -5.01 2.91 -47.95
N ASN A 428 -5.09 3.47 -49.16
CA ASN A 428 -5.22 2.67 -50.37
C ASN A 428 -3.88 1.98 -50.70
N PHE A 429 -3.77 0.64 -50.56
CA PHE A 429 -3.27 -0.26 -51.63
C PHE A 429 -3.19 -1.76 -51.23
N TYR A 430 -3.35 -2.63 -52.23
CA TYR A 430 -3.09 -4.08 -52.29
C TYR A 430 -4.00 -5.06 -51.51
N ARG A 431 -4.06 -6.29 -52.05
CA ARG A 431 -4.97 -7.40 -51.68
C ARG A 431 -4.15 -8.65 -51.30
N TYR A 432 -4.61 -9.46 -50.34
CA TYR A 432 -5.20 -10.81 -50.57
C TYR A 432 -5.23 -11.73 -49.33
N THR A 433 -6.26 -12.58 -49.29
CA THR A 433 -6.33 -13.91 -48.64
C THR A 433 -6.08 -14.01 -47.13
N VAL A 434 -7.18 -14.01 -46.36
CA VAL A 434 -7.22 -14.57 -44.99
C VAL A 434 -7.80 -15.98 -45.06
N ILE A 435 -7.05 -16.98 -44.59
CA ILE A 435 -7.54 -18.35 -44.41
C ILE A 435 -8.13 -18.46 -42.99
N VAL A 436 -9.41 -18.82 -42.89
CA VAL A 436 -10.08 -19.04 -41.60
C VAL A 436 -9.96 -20.51 -41.21
N VAL A 437 -9.26 -20.79 -40.10
CA VAL A 437 -9.28 -22.10 -39.44
C VAL A 437 -9.80 -21.91 -38.01
N SER A 438 -11.08 -22.20 -37.83
CA SER A 438 -11.73 -22.22 -36.52
C SER A 438 -11.41 -23.52 -35.78
N TYR A 439 -11.00 -23.46 -34.52
CA TYR A 439 -11.12 -24.58 -33.59
C TYR A 439 -11.47 -24.11 -32.18
N LEU A 440 -12.46 -24.76 -31.58
CA LEU A 440 -12.88 -24.53 -30.19
C LEU A 440 -11.99 -25.31 -29.23
N TYR A 441 -11.69 -24.76 -28.06
CA TYR A 441 -11.72 -25.47 -26.77
C TYR A 441 -12.15 -24.44 -25.70
N LEU A 442 -13.26 -24.61 -24.97
CA LEU A 442 -13.41 -25.50 -23.80
C LEU A 442 -12.30 -25.27 -22.77
N GLY A 443 -12.59 -24.43 -21.77
CA GLY A 443 -11.65 -24.03 -20.71
C GLY A 443 -11.52 -25.04 -19.56
N SER A 444 -10.70 -24.69 -18.57
CA SER A 444 -10.53 -25.40 -17.31
C SER A 444 -10.08 -24.42 -16.22
N THR A 445 -10.30 -24.76 -14.95
CA THR A 445 -10.10 -23.86 -13.80
C THR A 445 -9.02 -24.38 -12.85
N LEU A 446 -8.26 -23.42 -12.28
CA LEU A 446 -7.59 -23.42 -10.97
C LEU A 446 -6.88 -24.70 -10.50
N LEU A 447 -5.60 -24.56 -10.16
CA LEU A 447 -5.01 -25.44 -9.14
C LEU A 447 -3.96 -24.78 -8.23
N SER A 448 -4.07 -25.13 -6.94
CA SER A 448 -2.97 -25.06 -5.98
C SER A 448 -1.88 -26.09 -6.33
N MET A 449 -0.72 -26.04 -5.65
CA MET A 449 0.48 -26.84 -5.99
C MET A 449 0.17 -28.23 -6.55
N PRO A 450 0.59 -28.54 -7.80
CA PRO A 450 -0.15 -29.50 -8.61
C PRO A 450 0.09 -30.97 -8.21
N LYS A 451 -0.88 -31.52 -7.46
CA LYS A 451 -1.46 -32.80 -7.90
C LYS A 451 -1.90 -32.59 -9.35
N HIS A 452 -1.36 -33.38 -10.30
CA HIS A 452 -1.61 -33.16 -11.74
C HIS A 452 -3.10 -32.93 -12.02
N GLU A 453 -3.40 -31.82 -12.70
CA GLU A 453 -4.77 -31.33 -12.80
C GLU A 453 -5.68 -32.36 -13.47
N PRO A 454 -6.96 -32.48 -13.06
CA PRO A 454 -7.92 -33.29 -13.76
C PRO A 454 -7.84 -33.06 -15.28
N PHE A 455 -7.78 -34.15 -16.04
CA PHE A 455 -7.68 -34.15 -17.50
C PHE A 455 -6.34 -33.70 -18.13
N THR A 456 -5.32 -33.27 -17.36
CA THR A 456 -3.96 -33.16 -17.93
C THR A 456 -3.46 -34.54 -18.42
N PRO A 457 -2.65 -34.62 -19.49
CA PRO A 457 -2.14 -35.91 -19.99
C PRO A 457 -1.39 -36.73 -18.94
N LYS A 458 -0.71 -36.06 -18.00
CA LYS A 458 0.03 -36.70 -16.91
C LYS A 458 -0.88 -37.16 -15.76
N ALA A 459 -1.97 -36.43 -15.45
CA ALA A 459 -3.03 -36.93 -14.57
C ALA A 459 -3.77 -38.12 -15.18
N ILE A 460 -4.12 -38.05 -16.47
CA ILE A 460 -4.76 -39.14 -17.21
C ILE A 460 -3.85 -40.38 -17.19
N SER A 461 -2.56 -40.23 -17.52
CA SER A 461 -1.59 -41.32 -17.45
C SER A 461 -1.52 -41.94 -16.06
N ASN A 462 -1.47 -41.13 -15.00
CA ASN A 462 -1.43 -41.62 -13.62
C ASN A 462 -2.76 -42.26 -13.18
N ARG A 463 -3.92 -41.73 -13.58
CA ARG A 463 -5.25 -42.33 -13.33
C ARG A 463 -5.42 -43.66 -14.04
N ILE A 464 -4.98 -43.78 -15.29
CA ILE A 464 -4.98 -45.04 -16.05
C ILE A 464 -4.08 -46.08 -15.37
N LYS A 465 -2.84 -45.70 -15.01
CA LYS A 465 -1.93 -46.57 -14.26
C LYS A 465 -2.51 -46.99 -12.90
N ALA A 466 -3.18 -46.07 -12.19
CA ALA A 466 -3.81 -46.35 -10.90
C ALA A 466 -5.03 -47.27 -10.97
N LYS A 467 -5.74 -47.36 -12.10
CA LYS A 467 -6.84 -48.34 -12.29
C LYS A 467 -6.34 -49.78 -12.24
N GLY A 468 -5.10 -50.05 -12.66
CA GLY A 468 -4.50 -51.39 -12.67
C GLY A 468 -3.86 -51.87 -11.37
N LEU A 469 -3.82 -51.05 -10.30
CA LEU A 469 -3.21 -51.41 -9.01
C LEU A 469 -4.26 -51.55 -7.92
N GLN A 470 -4.16 -52.64 -7.14
CA GLN A 470 -5.16 -53.02 -6.13
C GLN A 470 -4.76 -52.68 -4.67
N LYS A 471 -3.47 -52.42 -4.36
CA LYS A 471 -3.00 -52.13 -2.99
C LYS A 471 -1.87 -51.09 -2.98
N LEU A 472 -2.00 -50.04 -2.17
CA LEU A 472 -1.03 -48.92 -2.01
C LEU A 472 0.22 -49.29 -1.18
N ARG A 473 0.75 -50.52 -1.27
CA ARG A 473 1.85 -50.99 -0.42
C ARG A 473 3.19 -50.26 -0.67
N TRP A 474 3.37 -49.74 -1.88
CA TRP A 474 4.64 -49.16 -2.37
C TRP A 474 4.46 -47.69 -2.78
N PHE A 475 3.89 -46.86 -1.89
CA PHE A 475 3.65 -45.44 -2.11
C PHE A 475 4.66 -44.56 -1.36
N CYS A 476 5.16 -43.49 -1.99
CA CYS A 476 5.97 -42.46 -1.36
C CYS A 476 5.15 -41.18 -1.19
N GLN A 477 4.87 -40.78 0.07
CA GLN A 477 4.12 -39.56 0.37
C GLN A 477 4.86 -38.28 -0.05
N MET A 478 6.18 -38.21 0.19
CA MET A 478 7.02 -37.04 -0.13
C MET A 478 6.96 -36.71 -1.63
N CYS A 479 7.17 -37.72 -2.47
CA CYS A 479 7.18 -37.59 -3.93
C CYS A 479 5.79 -37.77 -4.57
N GLN A 480 4.75 -38.01 -3.77
CA GLN A 480 3.39 -38.44 -4.18
C GLN A 480 3.38 -39.56 -5.25
N LYS A 481 4.31 -40.51 -5.15
CA LYS A 481 4.63 -41.48 -6.21
C LYS A 481 4.29 -42.91 -5.79
N GLN A 482 3.42 -43.56 -6.55
CA GLN A 482 3.16 -45.00 -6.47
C GLN A 482 4.20 -45.76 -7.32
N CYS A 483 4.87 -46.74 -6.71
CA CYS A 483 5.69 -47.72 -7.42
C CYS A 483 4.89 -49.02 -7.66
N ARG A 484 5.25 -49.78 -8.71
CA ARG A 484 4.55 -51.01 -9.11
C ARG A 484 4.84 -52.18 -8.16
N ASP A 485 6.06 -52.21 -7.64
CA ASP A 485 6.68 -53.35 -6.98
C ASP A 485 7.72 -52.88 -5.94
N GLN A 486 8.31 -53.83 -5.20
CA GLN A 486 9.28 -53.53 -4.13
C GLN A 486 10.62 -53.01 -4.66
N ASN A 487 11.09 -53.48 -5.83
CA ASN A 487 12.37 -53.05 -6.40
C ASN A 487 12.21 -51.67 -7.06
N GLY A 488 11.10 -51.43 -7.78
CA GLY A 488 10.73 -50.10 -8.24
C GLY A 488 10.55 -49.08 -7.11
N PHE A 489 10.19 -49.51 -5.89
CA PHE A 489 10.20 -48.67 -4.70
C PHE A 489 11.62 -48.41 -4.18
N LYS A 490 12.46 -49.45 -4.03
CA LYS A 490 13.88 -49.28 -3.65
C LYS A 490 14.62 -48.32 -4.58
N CYS A 491 14.52 -48.52 -5.90
CA CYS A 491 15.14 -47.65 -6.91
C CYS A 491 14.57 -46.23 -6.94
N HIS A 492 13.38 -46.01 -6.35
CA HIS A 492 12.86 -44.67 -6.12
C HIS A 492 13.46 -44.02 -4.87
N LEU A 493 13.64 -44.76 -3.77
CA LEU A 493 14.30 -44.24 -2.56
C LEU A 493 15.76 -43.85 -2.83
N THR A 494 16.46 -44.58 -3.71
CA THR A 494 17.83 -44.24 -4.14
C THR A 494 17.88 -43.20 -5.28
N SER A 495 16.75 -42.66 -5.74
CA SER A 495 16.75 -41.68 -6.83
C SER A 495 17.03 -40.26 -6.30
N GLU A 496 17.85 -39.52 -7.04
CA GLU A 496 18.28 -38.16 -6.65
C GLU A 496 17.10 -37.21 -6.37
N SER A 497 16.01 -37.32 -7.13
CA SER A 497 14.80 -36.51 -6.92
C SER A 497 14.08 -36.81 -5.59
N HIS A 498 14.21 -38.03 -5.05
CA HIS A 498 13.75 -38.36 -3.71
C HIS A 498 14.73 -37.87 -2.64
N GLN A 499 16.03 -38.07 -2.85
CA GLN A 499 17.08 -37.63 -1.92
C GLN A 499 17.08 -36.10 -1.71
N ARG A 500 16.92 -35.32 -2.78
CA ARG A 500 16.75 -33.85 -2.69
C ARG A 500 15.52 -33.43 -1.86
N GLN A 501 14.42 -34.20 -1.92
CA GLN A 501 13.23 -33.95 -1.08
C GLN A 501 13.43 -34.40 0.38
N LEU A 502 14.21 -35.46 0.63
CA LEU A 502 14.60 -35.85 1.99
C LEU A 502 15.49 -34.80 2.66
N LEU A 503 16.37 -34.13 1.92
CA LEU A 503 17.19 -33.02 2.45
C LEU A 503 16.32 -31.84 2.89
N LEU A 504 15.41 -31.37 2.03
CA LEU A 504 14.44 -30.32 2.38
C LEU A 504 13.55 -30.70 3.58
N PHE A 505 13.18 -31.98 3.70
CA PHE A 505 12.47 -32.50 4.87
C PHE A 505 13.35 -32.47 6.13
N ALA A 506 14.62 -32.86 6.05
CA ALA A 506 15.56 -32.86 7.16
C ALA A 506 15.87 -31.44 7.69
N GLU A 507 15.90 -30.43 6.81
CA GLU A 507 16.02 -29.02 7.18
C GLU A 507 14.82 -28.49 7.97
N SER A 508 13.61 -29.04 7.77
CA SER A 508 12.40 -28.52 8.42
C SER A 508 11.31 -29.57 8.73
N PRO A 509 11.59 -30.65 9.49
CA PRO A 509 10.67 -31.80 9.62
C PRO A 509 9.29 -31.41 10.17
N GLY A 510 9.25 -30.47 11.12
CA GLY A 510 8.02 -29.97 11.72
C GLY A 510 7.08 -29.25 10.75
N ARG A 511 7.62 -28.62 9.67
CA ARG A 511 6.81 -27.93 8.66
C ARG A 511 6.02 -28.93 7.81
N PHE A 512 6.69 -29.96 7.30
CA PHE A 512 6.07 -31.01 6.50
C PHE A 512 5.12 -31.88 7.32
N LEU A 513 5.53 -32.29 8.53
CA LEU A 513 4.64 -33.03 9.45
C LEU A 513 3.42 -32.20 9.85
N GLY A 514 3.60 -30.90 10.10
CA GLY A 514 2.50 -29.96 10.36
C GLY A 514 1.51 -29.86 9.19
N GLN A 515 2.01 -29.73 7.96
CA GLN A 515 1.18 -29.68 6.75
C GLN A 515 0.37 -30.97 6.56
N TYR A 516 1.01 -32.15 6.54
CA TYR A 516 0.30 -33.43 6.35
C TYR A 516 -0.72 -33.69 7.47
N SER A 517 -0.39 -33.32 8.72
CA SER A 517 -1.31 -33.44 9.85
C SER A 517 -2.50 -32.47 9.73
N GLY A 518 -2.29 -31.27 9.20
CA GLY A 518 -3.35 -30.31 8.88
C GLY A 518 -4.28 -30.80 7.76
N GLU A 519 -3.72 -31.28 6.65
CA GLU A 519 -4.48 -31.85 5.53
C GLU A 519 -5.28 -33.09 5.93
N PHE A 520 -4.68 -34.00 6.71
CA PHE A 520 -5.36 -35.17 7.27
C PHE A 520 -6.49 -34.79 8.20
N LYS A 521 -6.23 -33.89 9.18
CA LYS A 521 -7.24 -33.41 10.13
C LYS A 521 -8.42 -32.76 9.42
N LYS A 522 -8.16 -31.92 8.40
CA LYS A 522 -9.20 -31.28 7.61
C LYS A 522 -10.04 -32.33 6.86
N GLY A 523 -9.41 -33.18 6.04
CA GLY A 523 -10.13 -34.17 5.24
C GLY A 523 -10.95 -35.17 6.07
N PHE A 524 -10.49 -35.52 7.28
CA PHE A 524 -11.26 -36.35 8.20
C PHE A 524 -12.48 -35.62 8.79
N LEU A 525 -12.33 -34.34 9.18
CA LEU A 525 -13.43 -33.51 9.69
C LEU A 525 -14.43 -33.15 8.58
N ASP A 526 -13.99 -32.96 7.33
CA ASP A 526 -14.85 -32.72 6.17
C ASP A 526 -15.75 -33.94 5.89
N ILE A 527 -15.25 -35.17 6.06
CA ILE A 527 -16.08 -36.39 5.98
C ILE A 527 -17.02 -36.50 7.18
N LEU A 528 -16.51 -36.31 8.40
CA LEU A 528 -17.31 -36.39 9.63
C LEU A 528 -18.52 -35.44 9.58
N THR A 529 -18.28 -34.17 9.25
CA THR A 529 -19.33 -33.13 9.16
C THR A 529 -20.29 -33.37 7.99
N ARG A 530 -19.78 -33.69 6.79
CA ARG A 530 -20.62 -33.77 5.58
C ARG A 530 -21.44 -35.05 5.45
N GLN A 531 -20.99 -36.18 6.00
CA GLN A 531 -21.73 -37.46 5.96
C GLN A 531 -22.49 -37.76 7.26
N PHE A 532 -21.97 -37.35 8.41
CA PHE A 532 -22.51 -37.74 9.72
C PHE A 532 -22.97 -36.54 10.58
N GLY A 533 -22.47 -35.34 10.31
CA GLY A 533 -22.83 -34.12 11.04
C GLY A 533 -22.57 -34.23 12.54
N THR A 534 -23.56 -33.88 13.34
CA THR A 534 -23.53 -33.97 14.81
C THR A 534 -23.95 -35.34 15.36
N LYS A 535 -24.05 -36.40 14.52
CA LYS A 535 -24.37 -37.76 14.96
C LYS A 535 -23.15 -38.45 15.58
N ARG A 536 -23.40 -39.37 16.52
CA ARG A 536 -22.38 -40.18 17.20
C ARG A 536 -22.01 -41.40 16.35
N VAL A 537 -20.76 -41.50 15.90
CA VAL A 537 -20.31 -42.52 14.92
C VAL A 537 -18.98 -43.16 15.35
N LYS A 538 -18.72 -44.41 14.96
CA LYS A 538 -17.44 -45.08 15.23
C LYS A 538 -16.30 -44.43 14.44
N ALA A 539 -15.19 -44.13 15.11
CA ALA A 539 -14.00 -43.54 14.47
C ALA A 539 -13.44 -44.41 13.33
N ASN A 540 -13.45 -45.73 13.50
CA ASN A 540 -13.01 -46.68 12.46
C ASN A 540 -13.84 -46.57 11.18
N THR A 541 -15.14 -46.30 11.27
CA THR A 541 -16.02 -46.15 10.09
C THR A 541 -15.67 -44.89 9.31
N VAL A 542 -15.48 -43.76 10.00
CA VAL A 542 -15.07 -42.49 9.38
C VAL A 542 -13.68 -42.62 8.74
N TYR A 543 -12.75 -43.32 9.40
CA TYR A 543 -11.43 -43.62 8.81
C TYR A 543 -11.52 -44.57 7.61
N GLN A 544 -12.43 -45.55 7.63
CA GLN A 544 -12.69 -46.44 6.49
C GLN A 544 -13.27 -45.70 5.29
N GLU A 545 -14.13 -44.70 5.48
CA GLU A 545 -14.56 -43.80 4.40
C GLU A 545 -13.41 -42.92 3.89
N TYR A 546 -12.56 -42.39 4.78
CA TYR A 546 -11.40 -41.57 4.40
C TYR A 546 -10.41 -42.31 3.50
N ILE A 547 -10.08 -43.58 3.82
CA ILE A 547 -9.13 -44.37 3.02
C ILE A 547 -9.70 -44.94 1.71
N LYS A 548 -10.99 -44.74 1.40
CA LYS A 548 -11.56 -45.10 0.08
C LYS A 548 -11.07 -44.20 -1.04
N ASP A 549 -10.78 -42.92 -0.77
CA ASP A 549 -10.07 -42.08 -1.74
C ASP A 549 -8.62 -42.58 -1.87
N ARG A 550 -8.19 -42.90 -3.09
CA ARG A 550 -6.81 -43.34 -3.35
C ARG A 550 -5.79 -42.20 -3.25
N ASN A 551 -6.22 -40.96 -3.04
CA ASN A 551 -5.39 -39.75 -2.97
C ASN A 551 -5.34 -39.11 -1.56
N HIS A 552 -5.79 -39.83 -0.53
CA HIS A 552 -5.77 -39.40 0.87
C HIS A 552 -4.34 -39.24 1.43
N VAL A 553 -4.18 -38.50 2.52
CA VAL A 553 -2.90 -38.40 3.24
C VAL A 553 -2.77 -39.61 4.16
N HIS A 554 -1.75 -40.45 3.95
CA HIS A 554 -1.61 -41.66 4.75
C HIS A 554 -1.28 -41.32 6.22
N MET A 555 -1.97 -41.95 7.17
CA MET A 555 -1.89 -41.59 8.61
C MET A 555 -0.46 -41.65 9.16
N ASN A 556 0.35 -42.63 8.73
CA ASN A 556 1.77 -42.77 9.11
C ASN A 556 2.67 -41.58 8.68
N SER A 557 2.18 -40.65 7.87
CA SER A 557 2.88 -39.42 7.45
C SER A 557 2.44 -38.18 8.24
N THR A 558 1.62 -38.36 9.27
CA THR A 558 1.17 -37.32 10.21
C THR A 558 1.86 -37.45 11.56
N CYS A 559 1.63 -36.52 12.49
CA CYS A 559 2.07 -36.67 13.88
C CYS A 559 1.27 -37.72 14.68
N TRP A 560 0.25 -38.38 14.11
CA TRP A 560 -0.57 -39.39 14.78
C TRP A 560 -0.32 -40.78 14.21
N PHE A 561 0.56 -41.55 14.87
CA PHE A 561 0.89 -42.92 14.46
C PHE A 561 -0.26 -43.93 14.61
N THR A 562 -1.34 -43.58 15.32
CA THR A 562 -2.54 -44.42 15.47
C THR A 562 -3.81 -43.56 15.42
N LEU A 563 -4.90 -44.16 14.92
CA LEU A 563 -6.22 -43.52 14.90
C LEU A 563 -6.70 -43.18 16.31
N THR A 564 -6.40 -44.02 17.30
CA THR A 564 -6.64 -43.76 18.73
C THR A 564 -5.93 -42.50 19.22
N GLY A 565 -4.69 -42.25 18.80
CA GLY A 565 -3.95 -41.04 19.13
C GLY A 565 -4.61 -39.77 18.54
N PHE A 566 -5.04 -39.85 17.28
CA PHE A 566 -5.75 -38.75 16.62
C PHE A 566 -7.13 -38.47 17.24
N VAL A 567 -7.91 -39.51 17.55
CA VAL A 567 -9.21 -39.40 18.21
C VAL A 567 -9.08 -38.75 19.60
N ASN A 568 -8.09 -39.17 20.40
CA ASN A 568 -7.81 -38.54 21.69
C ASN A 568 -7.37 -37.07 21.55
N TYR A 569 -6.67 -36.70 20.47
CA TYR A 569 -6.37 -35.30 20.15
C TYR A 569 -7.62 -34.48 19.80
N LEU A 570 -8.59 -35.02 19.04
CA LEU A 570 -9.86 -34.35 18.74
C LEU A 570 -10.71 -34.10 19.99
N GLY A 571 -10.67 -35.05 20.95
CA GLY A 571 -11.29 -34.90 22.27
C GLY A 571 -10.60 -33.83 23.12
N ARG A 572 -9.28 -33.90 23.27
CA ARG A 572 -8.48 -32.91 24.03
C ARG A 572 -8.58 -31.48 23.49
N THR A 573 -8.82 -31.32 22.19
CA THR A 573 -9.01 -30.00 21.56
C THR A 573 -10.46 -29.51 21.56
N GLY A 574 -11.42 -30.28 22.08
CA GLY A 574 -12.83 -29.88 22.18
C GLY A 574 -13.54 -29.67 20.84
N ILE A 575 -13.01 -30.27 19.75
CA ILE A 575 -13.58 -30.22 18.39
C ILE A 575 -14.63 -31.33 18.22
N CYS A 576 -14.42 -32.47 18.88
CA CYS A 576 -15.36 -33.57 18.90
C CYS A 576 -15.54 -34.06 20.34
N LYS A 577 -16.75 -34.46 20.71
CA LYS A 577 -16.97 -35.33 21.86
C LYS A 577 -16.49 -36.73 21.49
N VAL A 578 -15.80 -37.38 22.42
CA VAL A 578 -15.14 -38.68 22.21
C VAL A 578 -15.52 -39.59 23.37
N ASP A 579 -16.06 -40.76 23.05
CA ASP A 579 -16.42 -41.78 24.04
C ASP A 579 -15.72 -43.10 23.70
N GLN A 580 -15.16 -43.77 24.72
CA GLN A 580 -14.65 -45.14 24.59
C GLN A 580 -15.75 -46.14 25.01
N THR A 581 -15.90 -47.23 24.26
CA THR A 581 -16.81 -48.34 24.57
C THR A 581 -16.15 -49.68 24.26
N GLU A 582 -16.68 -50.78 24.78
CA GLU A 582 -16.29 -52.16 24.43
C GLU A 582 -16.29 -52.41 22.91
N LYS A 583 -17.20 -51.75 22.17
CA LYS A 583 -17.38 -51.88 20.72
C LYS A 583 -16.54 -50.87 19.92
N GLY A 584 -15.56 -50.21 20.57
CA GLY A 584 -14.60 -49.28 19.98
C GLY A 584 -14.81 -47.81 20.35
N TRP A 585 -13.99 -46.94 19.76
CA TRP A 585 -14.04 -45.49 19.93
C TRP A 585 -15.15 -44.86 19.09
N PHE A 586 -15.97 -44.02 19.74
CA PHE A 586 -17.00 -43.20 19.11
C PHE A 586 -16.63 -41.72 19.15
N ILE A 587 -17.04 -40.99 18.12
CA ILE A 587 -16.81 -39.56 17.93
C ILE A 587 -18.10 -38.86 17.52
N GLN A 588 -18.26 -37.61 17.93
CA GLN A 588 -19.39 -36.73 17.60
C GLN A 588 -18.88 -35.30 17.40
N TYR A 589 -19.19 -34.67 16.27
CA TYR A 589 -18.75 -33.30 15.99
C TYR A 589 -19.50 -32.26 16.85
N ILE A 590 -18.80 -31.19 17.26
CA ILE A 590 -19.36 -30.07 18.02
C ILE A 590 -19.38 -28.84 17.11
N ASP A 591 -20.56 -28.42 16.67
CA ASP A 591 -20.73 -27.21 15.86
C ASP A 591 -20.68 -25.95 16.74
N ARG A 592 -19.90 -24.95 16.32
CA ARG A 592 -19.76 -23.63 16.97
C ARG A 592 -20.00 -22.46 15.99
N SER A 593 -20.44 -22.75 14.76
CA SER A 593 -20.47 -21.81 13.64
C SER A 593 -21.47 -20.65 13.81
N LEU A 594 -22.47 -20.80 14.69
CA LEU A 594 -23.46 -19.76 15.02
C LEU A 594 -22.87 -18.66 15.91
N GLU A 595 -22.14 -19.01 16.97
CA GLU A 595 -21.48 -18.04 17.86
C GLU A 595 -20.42 -17.24 17.11
N GLU A 596 -19.56 -17.89 16.32
CA GLU A 596 -18.53 -17.19 15.54
C GLU A 596 -19.11 -16.19 14.53
N ARG A 597 -20.26 -16.50 13.93
CA ARG A 597 -20.96 -15.57 13.02
C ARG A 597 -21.54 -14.37 13.76
N ARG A 598 -22.14 -14.59 14.94
CA ARG A 598 -22.65 -13.51 15.80
C ARG A 598 -21.53 -12.60 16.29
N GLU A 599 -20.41 -13.16 16.76
CA GLU A 599 -19.24 -12.37 17.16
C GLU A 599 -18.68 -11.52 16.02
N LYS A 600 -18.55 -12.10 14.81
CA LYS A 600 -18.03 -11.36 13.63
C LYS A 600 -18.96 -10.22 13.22
N MET A 601 -20.29 -10.41 13.32
CA MET A 601 -21.27 -9.37 13.08
C MET A 601 -21.22 -8.26 14.14
N ALA A 602 -21.18 -8.63 15.44
CA ALA A 602 -21.11 -7.68 16.54
C ALA A 602 -19.79 -6.88 16.55
N LYS A 603 -18.65 -7.51 16.22
CA LYS A 603 -17.36 -6.83 16.05
C LYS A 603 -17.39 -5.84 14.89
N LYS A 604 -18.08 -6.16 13.79
CA LYS A 604 -18.28 -5.23 12.67
C LYS A 604 -19.13 -4.03 13.08
N VAL A 605 -20.32 -4.24 13.64
CA VAL A 605 -21.19 -3.14 14.12
C VAL A 605 -20.46 -2.24 15.13
N LYS A 606 -19.65 -2.82 16.02
CA LYS A 606 -18.84 -2.04 16.98
C LYS A 606 -17.67 -1.27 16.35
N MET A 607 -17.19 -1.65 15.18
CA MET A 607 -16.20 -0.89 14.40
C MET A 607 -16.85 0.21 13.54
N ASP A 608 -18.09 -0.01 13.09
CA ASP A 608 -18.83 0.90 12.20
C ASP A 608 -19.49 2.09 12.96
N MET A 609 -19.38 2.17 14.29
CA MET A 609 -19.84 3.33 15.11
C MET A 609 -18.78 4.44 15.16
N ASP A 610 -19.05 5.56 14.49
CA ASP A 610 -18.12 6.70 14.35
C ASP A 610 -17.86 7.49 15.65
N ASP A 611 -16.79 8.29 15.64
CA ASP A 611 -16.34 9.07 16.81
C ASP A 611 -17.38 10.10 17.28
N GLU A 612 -18.13 10.73 16.37
CA GLU A 612 -19.26 11.61 16.74
C GLU A 612 -20.35 10.88 17.51
N GLU A 613 -20.69 9.66 17.09
CA GLU A 613 -21.79 8.91 17.71
C GLU A 613 -21.39 8.48 19.13
N ARG A 614 -20.14 8.05 19.31
CA ARG A 614 -19.54 7.83 20.64
C ARG A 614 -19.46 9.12 21.47
N MET A 615 -19.24 10.28 20.85
CA MET A 615 -19.23 11.57 21.56
C MET A 615 -20.63 12.00 22.00
N ARG A 616 -21.65 11.86 21.13
CA ARG A 616 -23.07 12.08 21.47
C ARG A 616 -23.52 11.15 22.60
N ASP A 617 -23.12 9.88 22.55
CA ASP A 617 -23.45 8.87 23.55
C ASP A 617 -22.80 9.17 24.94
N ILE A 618 -21.60 9.76 24.95
CA ILE A 618 -20.94 10.26 26.17
C ILE A 618 -21.63 11.52 26.71
N ILE A 619 -21.98 12.48 25.84
CA ILE A 619 -22.70 13.71 26.23
C ILE A 619 -24.08 13.35 26.80
N MET A 620 -24.81 12.43 26.17
CA MET A 620 -26.11 11.96 26.63
C MET A 620 -26.00 11.29 28.01
N LYS A 621 -25.01 10.42 28.22
CA LYS A 621 -24.74 9.78 29.52
C LYS A 621 -24.23 10.75 30.59
N GLN A 622 -23.64 11.89 30.22
CA GLN A 622 -23.32 12.97 31.16
C GLN A 622 -24.56 13.79 31.53
N ALA A 623 -25.43 14.11 30.57
CA ALA A 623 -26.70 14.79 30.81
C ALA A 623 -27.68 13.94 31.62
N GLU A 624 -27.71 12.63 31.39
CA GLU A 624 -28.49 11.65 32.14
C GLU A 624 -28.02 11.58 33.60
N ARG A 625 -26.71 11.43 33.85
CA ARG A 625 -26.13 11.48 35.21
C ARG A 625 -26.27 12.84 35.90
N ALA A 626 -26.35 13.93 35.15
CA ALA A 626 -26.68 15.25 35.69
C ALA A 626 -28.15 15.32 36.12
N ARG A 627 -29.09 14.80 35.30
CA ARG A 627 -30.51 14.65 35.65
C ARG A 627 -30.71 13.72 36.85
N GLU A 628 -29.99 12.61 36.95
CA GLU A 628 -30.00 11.71 38.11
C GLU A 628 -29.54 12.45 39.37
N ARG A 629 -28.41 13.15 39.33
CA ARG A 629 -27.91 13.93 40.48
C ARG A 629 -28.83 15.07 40.90
N LEU A 630 -29.50 15.74 39.96
CA LEU A 630 -30.48 16.77 40.25
C LEU A 630 -31.77 16.20 40.89
N LYS A 631 -32.15 14.95 40.52
CA LYS A 631 -33.20 14.20 41.22
C LYS A 631 -32.75 13.75 42.62
N GLU A 632 -31.49 13.36 42.80
CA GLU A 632 -30.93 13.00 44.11
C GLU A 632 -30.75 14.23 45.03
N SER A 633 -30.52 15.43 44.49
CA SER A 633 -30.37 16.67 45.27
C SER A 633 -31.67 17.43 45.53
N GLY A 634 -32.80 17.00 44.95
CA GLY A 634 -34.11 17.60 45.17
C GLY A 634 -34.36 18.93 44.45
N GLU A 635 -33.50 19.33 43.50
CA GLU A 635 -33.62 20.58 42.73
C GLU A 635 -34.11 20.34 41.29
N LEU A 636 -35.11 19.46 41.14
CA LEU A 636 -35.93 19.35 39.94
C LEU A 636 -37.40 19.21 40.35
N GLU A 637 -38.21 20.22 39.98
CA GLU A 637 -39.67 20.11 39.98
C GLU A 637 -40.12 18.98 39.03
N GLU A 638 -41.26 18.37 39.31
CA GLU A 638 -41.76 17.24 38.53
C GLU A 638 -42.05 17.64 37.07
N GLU A 639 -41.77 16.75 36.11
CA GLU A 639 -42.07 16.99 34.69
C GLU A 639 -43.60 17.13 34.52
N ALA A 640 -44.07 18.37 34.30
CA ALA A 640 -45.48 18.73 34.30
C ALA A 640 -46.29 17.88 33.30
N SER A 641 -47.31 17.19 33.80
CA SER A 641 -48.24 16.45 32.94
C SER A 641 -49.09 17.43 32.11
N TYR A 642 -49.29 17.11 30.84
CA TYR A 642 -49.89 18.03 29.86
C TYR A 642 -51.42 18.08 30.02
N SER A 643 -51.91 18.95 30.92
CA SER A 643 -53.34 19.20 31.11
C SER A 643 -53.82 20.33 30.19
N GLU A 644 -54.86 20.07 29.37
CA GLU A 644 -55.40 21.06 28.42
C GLU A 644 -55.95 22.33 29.10
N LEU A 645 -55.44 23.50 28.69
CA LEU A 645 -55.91 24.79 29.17
C LEU A 645 -57.27 25.17 28.55
N LYS A 646 -58.37 24.74 29.17
CA LYS A 646 -59.71 25.26 28.85
C LYS A 646 -59.86 26.68 29.40
N LYS A 647 -60.17 27.62 28.52
CA LYS A 647 -60.44 29.02 28.89
C LYS A 647 -61.79 29.19 29.60
N SER A 648 -61.79 30.07 30.59
CA SER A 648 -62.90 30.94 31.00
C SER A 648 -62.30 32.33 31.25
N ASP A 649 -63.09 33.39 31.12
CA ASP A 649 -62.57 34.72 30.80
C ASP A 649 -61.90 35.51 31.96
N ASP A 650 -61.19 36.57 31.56
CA ASP A 650 -60.62 37.67 32.36
C ASP A 650 -59.62 37.36 33.50
N GLN A 651 -58.33 37.30 33.11
CA GLN A 651 -57.25 37.85 33.93
C GLN A 651 -56.00 38.26 33.11
N LYS A 652 -55.15 39.11 33.70
CA LYS A 652 -54.09 39.87 33.02
C LYS A 652 -52.69 39.43 33.48
N ILE A 653 -51.73 39.34 32.56
CA ILE A 653 -50.39 38.76 32.80
C ILE A 653 -49.33 39.87 32.96
N GLU A 654 -48.48 39.78 33.99
CA GLU A 654 -47.21 40.52 34.11
C GLU A 654 -46.01 39.58 33.94
N PHE A 655 -44.90 40.09 33.38
CA PHE A 655 -43.62 39.39 33.32
C PHE A 655 -42.53 40.16 34.10
N LYS A 656 -41.70 39.45 34.87
CA LYS A 656 -40.54 40.02 35.59
C LYS A 656 -39.29 39.20 35.30
N LEU A 657 -38.23 39.89 34.85
CA LEU A 657 -36.93 39.31 34.50
C LEU A 657 -35.85 39.74 35.51
N PRO A 658 -35.09 38.82 36.13
CA PRO A 658 -33.93 39.16 36.96
C PRO A 658 -32.75 39.70 36.13
N LYS A 659 -31.88 40.50 36.76
CA LYS A 659 -30.65 41.05 36.14
C LYS A 659 -29.42 40.20 36.44
N MET A 660 -28.50 40.12 35.48
CA MET A 660 -27.15 39.54 35.67
C MET A 660 -26.25 40.48 36.49
N VAL A 661 -25.33 39.90 37.27
CA VAL A 661 -24.20 40.59 37.92
C VAL A 661 -22.94 39.72 37.78
N PRO A 662 -21.77 40.25 37.37
CA PRO A 662 -20.55 39.46 37.15
C PRO A 662 -19.70 39.30 38.42
N VAL A 663 -18.93 38.20 38.48
CA VAL A 663 -17.96 37.90 39.58
C VAL A 663 -16.56 37.71 38.98
N LYS A 664 -15.51 38.11 39.73
CA LYS A 664 -14.09 38.09 39.33
C LYS A 664 -13.31 36.97 40.00
N ASP A 665 -12.17 36.60 39.43
CA ASP A 665 -11.21 35.61 39.96
C ASP A 665 -10.64 35.94 41.35
N LYS A 666 -10.29 34.88 42.10
CA LYS A 666 -9.00 34.71 42.80
C LYS A 666 -8.77 33.26 43.25
N LEU A 667 -7.52 32.92 43.63
CA LEU A 667 -6.99 31.54 43.65
C LEU A 667 -6.46 31.07 45.03
N LYS A 668 -6.86 29.86 45.45
CA LYS A 668 -6.06 28.84 46.21
C LYS A 668 -5.58 29.23 47.64
N PRO A 669 -4.80 28.41 48.42
CA PRO A 669 -4.42 26.97 48.31
C PRO A 669 -4.54 26.11 49.64
N LEU A 670 -4.05 24.84 49.62
CA LEU A 670 -3.60 23.96 50.76
C LEU A 670 -4.69 23.36 51.70
N GLU A 671 -4.51 22.31 52.55
CA GLU A 671 -3.69 21.05 52.60
C GLU A 671 -4.33 20.06 53.64
N ILE A 672 -4.45 18.74 53.43
CA ILE A 672 -3.54 17.57 53.75
C ILE A 672 -3.49 17.09 55.24
N LEU A 673 -3.47 15.74 55.44
CA LEU A 673 -3.31 14.92 56.69
C LEU A 673 -4.48 14.93 57.74
N SER A 674 -4.65 13.95 58.66
CA SER A 674 -4.39 12.49 58.64
C SER A 674 -4.89 11.76 59.91
N ASN A 675 -5.11 10.44 59.84
CA ASN A 675 -5.11 9.46 60.95
C ASN A 675 -6.24 9.63 62.02
N ALA A 676 -6.56 8.66 62.89
CA ALA A 676 -6.00 7.32 63.13
C ALA A 676 -7.11 6.26 63.38
N ALA A 677 -6.76 4.98 63.26
CA ALA A 677 -7.66 3.84 63.43
C ALA A 677 -7.70 3.28 64.87
N ARG A 678 -8.71 2.42 65.17
CA ARG A 678 -8.49 1.07 65.77
C ARG A 678 -9.73 0.17 65.73
N SER A 679 -9.47 -1.15 65.73
CA SER A 679 -10.40 -2.27 65.89
C SER A 679 -10.07 -3.06 67.19
N PRO A 680 -10.85 -4.08 67.61
CA PRO A 680 -10.54 -5.49 67.25
C PRO A 680 -11.78 -6.43 67.10
N THR A 681 -11.97 -7.17 66.00
CA THR A 681 -11.50 -8.55 65.65
C THR A 681 -12.07 -9.76 66.41
N ASP A 682 -12.64 -10.71 65.66
CA ASP A 682 -12.21 -12.13 65.54
C ASP A 682 -12.45 -12.54 64.05
N ARG A 683 -11.56 -13.19 63.26
CA ARG A 683 -10.61 -14.32 63.39
C ARG A 683 -11.32 -15.68 63.37
N LYS A 684 -10.91 -16.71 62.61
CA LYS A 684 -9.62 -17.11 61.98
C LYS A 684 -9.91 -17.75 60.58
N PHE A 685 -9.00 -18.06 59.64
CA PHE A 685 -7.51 -17.97 59.57
C PHE A 685 -7.02 -17.71 58.11
N ASP A 686 -5.92 -18.35 57.61
CA ASP A 686 -5.21 -17.94 56.36
C ASP A 686 -4.90 -19.08 55.31
N LYS A 687 -3.71 -19.07 54.65
CA LYS A 687 -3.44 -19.62 53.28
C LYS A 687 -2.41 -20.78 53.20
N PRO A 688 -1.89 -21.15 51.99
CA PRO A 688 -0.60 -20.54 51.56
C PRO A 688 -0.36 -20.27 50.04
N SER A 689 0.57 -19.33 49.80
CA SER A 689 1.54 -19.19 48.68
C SER A 689 1.14 -18.97 47.19
N THR A 690 1.69 -17.86 46.65
CA THR A 690 2.21 -17.63 45.27
C THR A 690 1.31 -17.83 44.04
N SER A 691 0.89 -16.70 43.45
CA SER A 691 0.46 -16.61 42.05
C SER A 691 1.40 -15.70 41.24
N LYS A 692 1.87 -16.18 40.09
CA LYS A 692 2.55 -15.34 39.07
C LYS A 692 1.51 -14.65 38.18
N SER A 693 1.93 -13.55 37.57
CA SER A 693 1.14 -12.70 36.67
C SER A 693 0.31 -13.45 35.62
N VAL A 694 -1.00 -13.19 35.60
CA VAL A 694 -1.86 -13.38 34.42
C VAL A 694 -2.57 -12.05 34.14
N THR A 695 -2.49 -11.58 32.89
CA THR A 695 -2.99 -10.28 32.47
C THR A 695 -4.52 -10.22 32.47
N ARG A 696 -5.12 -9.17 33.05
CA ARG A 696 -6.45 -8.73 32.61
C ARG A 696 -6.37 -8.29 31.14
N PRO A 697 -7.42 -8.50 30.33
CA PRO A 697 -7.42 -8.05 28.94
C PRO A 697 -7.24 -6.52 28.91
N LYS A 698 -6.26 -5.98 28.19
CA LYS A 698 -6.17 -6.03 26.72
C LYS A 698 -7.46 -5.54 26.04
N SER A 699 -7.80 -4.25 26.20
CA SER A 699 -7.69 -3.36 25.03
C SER A 699 -6.24 -2.88 25.02
N ALA A 700 -5.52 -3.18 23.95
CA ALA A 700 -4.79 -4.44 23.88
C ALA A 700 -3.51 -4.56 24.76
N LEU A 701 -3.33 -3.79 25.84
CA LEU A 701 -2.10 -3.55 26.65
C LEU A 701 -0.88 -3.07 25.86
N ASP A 702 -0.88 -3.28 24.56
CA ASP A 702 0.05 -2.72 23.59
C ASP A 702 -0.32 -1.23 23.37
N GLU A 703 -1.62 -0.93 23.22
CA GLU A 703 -2.21 0.41 22.99
C GLU A 703 -1.75 1.52 23.97
N ILE A 704 -1.39 1.19 25.21
CA ILE A 704 -0.85 2.17 26.19
C ILE A 704 0.69 2.14 26.22
N LYS A 705 1.31 0.97 25.99
CA LYS A 705 2.76 0.80 26.07
C LYS A 705 3.50 1.43 24.90
N GLU A 706 2.97 1.28 23.69
CA GLU A 706 3.54 1.89 22.48
C GLU A 706 3.44 3.43 22.55
N ALA A 707 2.38 3.96 23.16
CA ALA A 707 2.18 5.39 23.37
C ALA A 707 3.20 6.02 24.33
N GLU A 708 3.51 5.36 25.46
CA GLU A 708 4.48 5.88 26.43
C GLU A 708 5.95 5.76 25.92
N GLU A 709 6.24 4.74 25.11
CA GLU A 709 7.57 4.55 24.52
C GLU A 709 7.85 5.59 23.43
N MET A 710 6.89 5.89 22.54
CA MET A 710 7.04 6.99 21.58
C MET A 710 7.15 8.38 22.23
N TYR A 711 6.49 8.60 23.38
CA TYR A 711 6.63 9.86 24.13
C TYR A 711 8.03 10.04 24.73
N LYS A 712 8.69 8.95 25.15
CA LYS A 712 10.07 8.96 25.68
C LYS A 712 11.13 9.05 24.59
N GLU A 713 10.96 8.35 23.47
CA GLU A 713 11.85 8.43 22.30
C GLU A 713 11.99 9.89 21.82
N LYS A 714 10.85 10.58 21.60
CA LYS A 714 10.84 11.99 21.16
C LYS A 714 11.38 13.00 22.17
N LYS A 715 11.38 12.69 23.47
CA LYS A 715 11.88 13.59 24.52
C LYS A 715 13.39 13.44 24.75
N ASN A 716 13.95 12.27 24.49
CA ASN A 716 15.32 11.92 24.91
C ASN A 716 16.36 11.93 23.76
N ARG A 717 15.93 11.84 22.49
CA ARG A 717 16.84 11.80 21.33
C ARG A 717 17.37 13.20 20.99
N THR A 718 18.68 13.43 21.07
CA THR A 718 19.32 14.75 20.89
C THR A 718 20.55 14.70 19.96
N ARG A 719 21.02 15.87 19.49
CA ARG A 719 22.16 15.97 18.55
C ARG A 719 23.57 15.79 19.17
N CYS A 720 23.72 15.94 20.48
CA CYS A 720 24.93 15.52 21.20
C CYS A 720 24.71 14.11 21.74
N TRP A 721 25.61 13.17 21.42
CA TRP A 721 25.57 11.76 21.86
C TRP A 721 26.65 11.40 22.88
N LEU A 722 27.60 12.31 23.12
CA LEU A 722 28.78 12.06 23.93
C LEU A 722 28.46 11.98 25.43
N HIS A 723 29.23 11.13 26.14
CA HIS A 723 29.02 10.84 27.56
C HIS A 723 30.36 10.44 28.21
N PRO A 724 30.71 10.94 29.42
CA PRO A 724 31.92 10.51 30.12
C PRO A 724 31.88 9.02 30.47
N GLY A 725 33.04 8.35 30.47
CA GLY A 725 33.20 6.92 30.78
C GLY A 725 33.05 5.94 29.60
N ILE A 726 32.82 6.43 28.36
CA ILE A 726 32.82 5.63 27.13
C ILE A 726 34.19 5.64 26.43
N VAL A 727 34.38 4.73 25.46
CA VAL A 727 35.61 4.63 24.64
C VAL A 727 35.29 4.95 23.17
N VAL A 728 36.04 5.87 22.56
CA VAL A 728 35.87 6.29 21.15
C VAL A 728 37.20 6.29 20.38
N LYS A 729 37.13 6.41 19.05
CA LYS A 729 38.27 6.38 18.12
C LYS A 729 38.38 7.67 17.30
N ILE A 730 39.61 8.13 17.02
CA ILE A 730 39.89 9.32 16.19
C ILE A 730 40.10 8.93 14.73
N ILE A 731 39.55 9.70 13.78
CA ILE A 731 39.61 9.39 12.32
C ILE A 731 40.31 10.46 11.45
N SER A 732 40.73 11.59 12.01
CA SER A 732 41.20 12.76 11.24
C SER A 732 42.70 13.03 11.37
N LYS A 733 43.41 13.09 10.24
CA LYS A 733 44.86 13.42 10.18
C LYS A 733 45.22 14.85 10.63
N ARG A 734 44.25 15.77 10.74
CA ARG A 734 44.52 17.21 10.98
C ARG A 734 45.27 17.51 12.29
N TYR A 735 45.15 16.66 13.29
CA TYR A 735 45.78 16.83 14.60
C TYR A 735 47.23 16.30 14.66
N GLY A 736 47.79 15.91 13.52
CA GLY A 736 49.10 15.27 13.40
C GLY A 736 48.95 13.79 13.02
N GLU A 737 49.75 13.32 12.05
CA GLU A 737 49.53 11.99 11.46
C GLU A 737 49.71 10.82 12.43
N ARG A 738 50.43 11.02 13.55
CA ARG A 738 50.62 10.00 14.61
C ARG A 738 49.37 9.71 15.45
N LEU A 739 48.36 10.59 15.46
CA LEU A 739 47.16 10.46 16.31
C LEU A 739 45.94 9.85 15.59
N ASN A 740 46.08 9.46 14.32
CA ASN A 740 44.98 8.91 13.54
C ASN A 740 44.77 7.40 13.82
N ASN A 741 43.51 6.96 13.97
CA ASN A 741 43.06 5.62 14.40
C ASN A 741 43.35 5.22 15.86
N GLU A 742 43.98 6.09 16.66
CA GLU A 742 44.14 5.91 18.10
C GLU A 742 42.78 5.88 18.85
N LYS A 743 42.77 5.31 20.06
CA LYS A 743 41.58 5.15 20.92
C LYS A 743 41.78 5.81 22.27
N GLY A 744 40.76 6.52 22.74
CA GLY A 744 40.80 7.22 24.02
C GLY A 744 39.53 7.06 24.84
N VAL A 745 39.63 7.42 26.12
CA VAL A 745 38.55 7.38 27.11
C VAL A 745 38.02 8.79 27.35
N VAL A 746 36.69 8.93 27.37
CA VAL A 746 36.03 10.22 27.61
C VAL A 746 36.05 10.54 29.11
N THR A 747 36.97 11.40 29.56
CA THR A 747 37.09 11.80 30.97
C THR A 747 36.19 12.99 31.34
N ASN A 748 35.93 13.94 30.43
CA ASN A 748 35.07 15.12 30.67
C ASN A 748 34.37 15.66 29.40
N VAL A 749 33.61 16.75 29.55
CA VAL A 749 32.64 17.37 28.61
C VAL A 749 32.54 18.89 28.96
N LYS A 750 32.48 19.80 27.98
CA LYS A 750 32.21 21.27 28.11
C LYS A 750 32.11 22.01 26.74
N GLU A 751 30.91 22.53 26.40
CA GLU A 751 30.42 23.20 25.15
C GLU A 751 29.50 22.39 24.17
N GLU A 752 29.07 21.19 24.57
CA GLU A 752 28.26 20.20 23.83
C GLU A 752 28.78 19.69 22.44
N ARG A 753 30.05 19.90 22.03
CA ARG A 753 30.53 19.55 20.67
C ARG A 753 31.93 18.97 20.43
N PHE A 754 32.94 19.10 21.29
CA PHE A 754 34.19 18.32 21.11
C PHE A 754 34.10 16.98 21.88
N ALA A 755 35.15 16.21 22.19
CA ALA A 755 35.01 15.06 23.12
C ALA A 755 36.31 14.55 23.72
N CYS A 756 36.27 14.13 24.99
CA CYS A 756 37.49 13.83 25.76
C CYS A 756 38.19 12.53 25.37
N LEU A 757 39.52 12.62 25.36
CA LEU A 757 40.46 11.55 25.08
C LEU A 757 41.70 11.80 25.94
N GLN A 758 41.74 11.11 27.07
CA GLN A 758 42.99 10.55 27.58
C GLN A 758 43.24 9.27 26.77
N LEU A 759 44.45 9.07 26.27
CA LEU A 759 44.75 7.94 25.37
C LEU A 759 44.94 6.64 26.15
N LEU A 760 44.59 5.51 25.54
CA LEU A 760 44.81 4.16 26.11
C LEU A 760 46.24 3.63 25.90
N SER A 761 47.06 4.40 25.17
CA SER A 761 48.41 4.09 24.70
C SER A 761 49.49 4.76 25.55
N ASP A 762 49.19 5.91 26.15
CA ASP A 762 50.09 6.71 26.99
C ASP A 762 49.25 7.61 27.91
N GLU A 763 49.33 7.42 29.24
CA GLU A 763 48.30 7.93 30.16
C GLU A 763 48.41 9.43 30.46
N ASP A 764 49.60 10.04 30.42
CA ASP A 764 49.78 11.48 30.72
C ASP A 764 49.34 12.41 29.56
N THR A 765 49.14 11.87 28.35
CA THR A 765 48.82 12.65 27.16
C THR A 765 47.30 12.87 26.99
N THR A 766 46.86 14.14 27.01
CA THR A 766 45.47 14.55 26.73
C THR A 766 45.40 15.51 25.53
N VAL A 767 44.45 15.27 24.62
CA VAL A 767 44.35 15.97 23.30
C VAL A 767 43.19 17.00 23.33
N THR A 768 42.71 17.52 22.18
CA THR A 768 41.45 18.28 22.01
C THR A 768 40.89 18.09 20.59
N VAL A 769 39.71 17.44 20.45
CA VAL A 769 39.19 16.87 19.17
C VAL A 769 37.66 16.97 19.06
N GLU A 770 37.13 17.43 17.92
CA GLU A 770 35.69 17.71 17.69
C GLU A 770 34.82 16.45 17.40
N GLN A 771 33.54 16.40 17.86
CA GLN A 771 32.64 15.22 17.72
C GLN A 771 32.57 14.66 16.30
N LYS A 772 32.59 15.53 15.28
CA LYS A 772 32.54 15.17 13.84
C LYS A 772 33.79 14.44 13.32
N HIS A 773 34.77 14.16 14.18
CA HIS A 773 36.02 13.46 13.87
C HIS A 773 36.23 12.21 14.74
N LEU A 774 35.16 11.73 15.39
CA LEU A 774 35.16 10.62 16.35
C LEU A 774 34.09 9.55 16.02
N GLU A 775 34.33 8.32 16.47
CA GLU A 775 33.55 7.12 16.16
C GLU A 775 33.25 6.30 17.44
N THR A 776 32.05 5.71 17.57
CA THR A 776 31.70 4.80 18.69
C THR A 776 32.44 3.46 18.58
N VAL A 777 32.52 2.71 19.69
CA VAL A 777 33.22 1.40 19.73
C VAL A 777 32.33 0.33 20.34
N ILE A 778 32.09 -0.75 19.60
CA ILE A 778 31.37 -1.95 20.05
C ILE A 778 32.37 -2.97 20.67
N PRO A 779 32.09 -3.60 21.83
CA PRO A 779 32.94 -4.64 22.41
C PRO A 779 32.61 -6.05 21.87
N ALA A 780 33.45 -7.03 22.21
CA ALA A 780 33.14 -8.45 21.99
C ALA A 780 31.94 -8.93 22.83
N LEU A 781 31.29 -10.02 22.40
CA LEU A 781 30.05 -10.56 22.97
C LEU A 781 30.13 -10.84 24.48
N ASN A 782 28.96 -10.77 25.15
CA ASN A 782 28.79 -10.89 26.60
C ASN A 782 29.57 -9.84 27.43
N ARG A 783 29.90 -8.69 26.83
CA ARG A 783 30.40 -7.49 27.53
C ARG A 783 29.34 -6.40 27.62
N THR A 784 29.59 -5.44 28.49
CA THR A 784 28.70 -4.32 28.81
C THR A 784 28.87 -3.13 27.86
N VAL A 785 27.74 -2.56 27.45
CA VAL A 785 27.62 -1.33 26.65
C VAL A 785 26.69 -0.32 27.35
N LEU A 786 26.82 0.95 26.99
CA LEU A 786 25.93 2.04 27.36
C LEU A 786 25.09 2.45 26.15
N ILE A 787 23.80 2.70 26.34
CA ILE A 787 22.91 3.30 25.34
C ILE A 787 23.12 4.81 25.37
N VAL A 788 23.58 5.41 24.27
CA VAL A 788 23.94 6.84 24.18
C VAL A 788 22.84 7.72 23.56
N ASN A 789 21.83 7.14 22.92
CA ASN A 789 20.69 7.87 22.35
C ASN A 789 19.36 7.09 22.45
N GLY A 790 18.26 7.70 21.97
CA GLY A 790 16.92 7.08 21.94
C GLY A 790 16.22 6.97 23.30
N ALA A 791 15.09 6.25 23.38
CA ALA A 791 14.21 6.21 24.55
C ALA A 791 14.91 5.77 25.85
N TYR A 792 15.90 4.89 25.76
CA TYR A 792 16.61 4.28 26.90
C TYR A 792 18.03 4.81 27.12
N ARG A 793 18.33 5.98 26.56
CA ARG A 793 19.58 6.73 26.76
C ARG A 793 20.01 6.77 28.23
N GLY A 794 21.29 6.50 28.47
CA GLY A 794 21.94 6.45 29.79
C GLY A 794 21.84 5.10 30.52
N GLN A 795 21.12 4.10 29.99
CA GLN A 795 21.05 2.77 30.60
C GLN A 795 22.13 1.82 30.05
N LYS A 796 22.62 0.91 30.90
CA LYS A 796 23.60 -0.11 30.51
C LYS A 796 22.92 -1.43 30.11
N ALA A 797 23.52 -2.10 29.12
CA ALA A 797 23.05 -3.38 28.60
C ALA A 797 24.20 -4.35 28.33
N THR A 798 23.90 -5.64 28.29
CA THR A 798 24.82 -6.70 27.84
C THR A 798 24.58 -6.99 26.37
N LEU A 799 25.67 -7.07 25.64
CA LEU A 799 25.69 -7.33 24.20
C LEU A 799 25.53 -8.84 23.95
N GLU A 800 24.31 -9.28 23.66
CA GLU A 800 23.99 -10.71 23.46
C GLU A 800 24.24 -11.15 22.02
N SER A 801 23.91 -10.31 21.03
CA SER A 801 24.29 -10.53 19.63
C SER A 801 24.61 -9.23 18.91
N VAL A 802 25.52 -9.33 17.94
CA VAL A 802 26.04 -8.25 17.11
C VAL A 802 25.77 -8.65 15.66
N ASN A 803 25.05 -7.82 14.92
CA ASN A 803 24.72 -8.08 13.52
C ASN A 803 25.37 -7.02 12.60
N GLU A 804 26.63 -7.28 12.24
CA GLU A 804 27.47 -6.40 11.43
C GLU A 804 26.82 -6.01 10.09
N LYS A 805 25.97 -6.88 9.53
CA LYS A 805 25.29 -6.66 8.25
C LYS A 805 24.19 -5.60 8.30
N ASN A 806 23.66 -5.31 9.49
CA ASN A 806 22.62 -4.32 9.71
C ASN A 806 23.16 -3.11 10.51
N TYR A 807 24.45 -3.10 10.87
CA TYR A 807 25.06 -2.19 11.83
C TYR A 807 24.23 -2.03 13.11
N SER A 808 23.65 -3.13 13.59
CA SER A 808 22.77 -3.16 14.76
C SER A 808 23.03 -4.37 15.66
N ALA A 809 22.61 -4.26 16.92
CA ALA A 809 22.81 -5.27 17.95
C ALA A 809 21.51 -5.57 18.71
N SER A 810 21.42 -6.79 19.24
CA SER A 810 20.42 -7.11 20.26
C SER A 810 21.06 -7.02 21.63
N VAL A 811 20.55 -6.09 22.44
CA VAL A 811 21.12 -5.71 23.74
C VAL A 811 20.10 -5.96 24.85
N ARG A 812 20.48 -6.76 25.86
CA ARG A 812 19.63 -7.02 27.02
C ARG A 812 19.93 -6.02 28.13
N ILE A 813 18.94 -5.26 28.56
CA ILE A 813 19.09 -4.21 29.57
C ILE A 813 19.56 -4.82 30.90
N CYS A 814 20.71 -4.37 31.42
CA CYS A 814 21.32 -4.87 32.66
C CYS A 814 20.82 -4.15 33.92
N GLU A 815 20.30 -2.93 33.78
CA GLU A 815 20.08 -1.99 34.87
C GLU A 815 18.73 -1.28 34.74
N GLY A 816 18.20 -0.71 35.83
CA GLY A 816 16.90 -0.04 35.82
C GLY A 816 15.68 -0.98 35.88
N VAL A 817 14.48 -0.40 35.80
CA VAL A 817 13.20 -1.08 36.08
C VAL A 817 12.86 -2.15 35.03
N ILE A 818 13.38 -2.01 33.81
CA ILE A 818 13.09 -2.88 32.65
C ILE A 818 14.20 -3.91 32.40
N ARG A 819 15.08 -4.10 33.40
CA ARG A 819 16.18 -5.07 33.42
C ARG A 819 15.72 -6.47 32.97
N GLY A 820 16.46 -7.06 32.06
CA GLY A 820 16.16 -8.36 31.45
C GLY A 820 15.35 -8.29 30.15
N ARG A 821 14.70 -7.15 29.83
CA ARG A 821 14.10 -6.91 28.50
C ARG A 821 15.19 -6.89 27.44
N LEU A 822 14.91 -7.56 26.33
CA LEU A 822 15.72 -7.53 25.12
C LEU A 822 15.24 -6.36 24.26
N LEU A 823 16.18 -5.51 23.82
CA LEU A 823 15.97 -4.60 22.70
C LEU A 823 16.65 -5.25 21.49
N GLU A 824 15.92 -5.43 20.41
CA GLU A 824 16.43 -6.01 19.16
C GLU A 824 16.62 -4.90 18.12
N ASN A 825 17.66 -5.01 17.29
CA ASN A 825 18.00 -4.07 16.22
C ASN A 825 18.31 -2.63 16.68
N VAL A 826 19.03 -2.44 17.79
CA VAL A 826 19.55 -1.12 18.19
C VAL A 826 20.80 -0.78 17.35
N GLU A 827 20.80 0.37 16.69
CA GLU A 827 21.87 0.84 15.79
C GLU A 827 23.20 1.09 16.53
N TYR A 828 24.35 0.84 15.89
CA TYR A 828 25.69 1.02 16.49
C TYR A 828 26.05 2.47 16.84
N GLU A 829 25.37 3.46 16.26
CA GLU A 829 25.53 4.87 16.66
C GLU A 829 24.85 5.17 18.00
N ASP A 830 23.80 4.42 18.35
CA ASP A 830 23.01 4.60 19.58
C ASP A 830 23.57 3.81 20.80
N ILE A 831 24.63 3.00 20.63
CA ILE A 831 25.29 2.23 21.70
C ILE A 831 26.83 2.29 21.65
N CYS A 832 27.50 2.30 22.82
CA CYS A 832 28.97 2.36 22.91
C CYS A 832 29.54 1.55 24.09
N LYS A 833 30.79 1.07 23.97
CA LYS A 833 31.53 0.37 25.03
C LYS A 833 31.73 1.24 26.26
N TRP A 834 31.37 0.71 27.42
CA TRP A 834 31.57 1.32 28.74
C TRP A 834 32.92 0.94 29.37
N HIS A 835 33.56 1.86 30.08
CA HIS A 835 34.86 1.62 30.76
C HIS A 835 34.81 1.76 32.28
N GLY A 836 34.17 2.80 32.82
CA GLY A 836 34.11 3.09 34.27
C GLY A 836 35.14 4.13 34.75
N HIS A 837 35.03 4.57 36.01
CA HIS A 837 35.85 5.65 36.58
C HIS A 837 36.61 5.25 37.86
N SER A 838 37.89 5.64 37.89
CA SER A 838 38.78 5.74 39.06
C SER A 838 39.83 6.81 38.70
N SER A 839 39.60 8.10 38.99
CA SER A 839 40.07 8.75 40.23
C SER A 839 41.59 8.84 40.41
N ALA A 840 42.31 9.31 39.39
CA ALA A 840 43.69 9.84 39.53
C ALA A 840 44.02 10.91 38.47
N LEU A 841 43.87 10.58 37.19
CA LEU A 841 44.30 11.43 36.08
C LEU A 841 43.26 12.49 35.66
N ARG A 842 43.78 13.60 35.13
CA ARG A 842 43.07 14.86 34.83
C ARG A 842 42.90 15.06 33.32
N PHE A 843 42.00 15.99 32.98
CA PHE A 843 41.85 16.62 31.66
C PHE A 843 41.37 15.67 30.52
N TYR A 844 40.80 16.15 29.41
CA TYR A 844 40.56 17.56 29.02
C TYR A 844 39.15 17.85 28.47
N ILE A 845 38.84 17.30 27.29
CA ILE A 845 38.00 17.87 26.22
C ILE A 845 36.49 17.78 26.56
N SER A 846 35.87 18.83 27.06
CA SER A 846 35.29 19.85 26.17
C SER A 846 34.39 19.34 25.04
N SER A 847 33.57 18.30 25.26
CA SER A 847 32.26 18.24 24.57
C SER A 847 31.49 19.50 24.86
#